data_AF-A0A1Q5SGE1-F1
#
_entry.id   AF-A0A1Q5SGE1-F1
#
_cell.length_a   1.000
_cell.length_b   1.000
_cell.length_c   1.000
_cell.angle_alpha   90.00
_cell.angle_beta   90.00
_cell.angle_gamma   90.00
#
_symmetry.space_group_name_H-M   'P 1'
#
loop_
_entity.id
_entity.type
_entity.pdbx_description
1 polymer ?
#
loop_
_entity_poly.entity_id
_entity_poly.type
_entity_poly.pdbx_seq_one_letter_code
_entity_poly.pdbx_strand_id
1 'polypeptide(L)'
;YALSRFSGMWVGFKAISEIVESGASVALRPPRLFRAPDFTPPPGGLHYRWPDLPGPQIEERLEAKKHAVYAFAKANPIDRHIYDIPRATYGIVTTGKAHLDLMEALRLIGLDEAACRSIGIDIYKVGMVWPLALHDAMAFVKGKREILVVEEKRGIIESQFKEYFYDYPGAKPERMVGKHDETGARLISWIGELSPRALASVLARRLDPMFPGLNLAARAAALLPEAERTINVPGATRTPYFCSGCPHNTSTKVPEGSKALAGIGCHFMASWMDRETSSLIQMGGEGVNWAASSRFTGHKHVFQNLGEGTYYHSGSMAIRQAIAAKANITYKILFNDAVAMTGGQPVDGPISVHAIAHSVRAEGVARIALVSDDPAQFSPADLPDGVTIHPREEMDDVQRELRDISGVSVLIYQQTCATEKRRRRKRGQMADPRRFAYINDLVCEGCGDCSIESNCLSVEPKETPFGRKRQINLSACNKDFSCLNGFCPSFVTVEGATRRTKSASQIDAIDRPATLPLPAPATLDRPYDLLVTGVGGTGVITVGALIGMAAHLERHGVSVLDFTGFAQKFGPVLSYIRLAASPEALHQVRIDQGAADALIGCDLVVSSSPKASGTYRRGTRAAINTAEMPTGDVVRFRDADLASPARLRAIGRVIGDGNLGTINANALAERLLGDAVYANIIMLGFAWQRGLVPVSLSALLRAIELNGVAIERNKQAFSWGRIAAADPGSLPKVEESPKAETLDQLIDRRADFLTAYQNDAYAARYRAIVTKIRDTEAALNSTALTEAVARALFKLMAYKDEYEVARLHMQKGFLDELKREFKDGFTIQYHLAPPFLPSERDARGRPRKRVFGQWIQMPLTILARLKGLRGTPFDPFGYTAERRAERELIAWYEGLIERMLGRLDAAHLPNLVAIAKAPMDIRGYGPVKDAAITKVKAEVEQRLAELHEPSPAKVRAYGRRGNRHDA
;
A
#
# COMPACT_ATOMS: atom_id res chain seq x y z
N TYR A 1 29.51 4.68 -23.56
CA TYR A 1 30.78 5.38 -23.31
C TYR A 1 31.48 5.77 -24.61
N ALA A 2 32.01 4.82 -25.41
CA ALA A 2 32.82 5.11 -26.61
C ALA A 2 32.15 6.08 -27.60
N LEU A 3 30.87 5.89 -27.91
CA LEU A 3 30.11 6.80 -28.79
C LEU A 3 30.16 8.26 -28.32
N SER A 4 29.91 8.51 -27.03
CA SER A 4 29.93 9.87 -26.46
C SER A 4 31.32 10.51 -26.54
N ARG A 5 32.38 9.72 -26.29
CA ARG A 5 33.76 10.21 -26.38
C ARG A 5 34.16 10.52 -27.82
N PHE A 6 33.72 9.72 -28.77
CA PHE A 6 34.01 9.94 -30.19
C PHE A 6 33.23 11.13 -30.77
N SER A 7 31.91 11.18 -30.56
CA SER A 7 31.06 12.16 -31.23
C SER A 7 30.92 13.48 -30.47
N GLY A 8 31.29 13.54 -29.19
CA GLY A 8 31.01 14.72 -28.34
C GLY A 8 29.51 14.94 -28.03
N MET A 9 28.63 14.02 -28.43
CA MET A 9 27.23 13.98 -27.99
C MET A 9 27.10 13.31 -26.62
N TRP A 10 26.09 13.73 -25.88
CA TRP A 10 25.66 13.02 -24.68
C TRP A 10 24.85 11.80 -25.10
N VAL A 11 25.17 10.65 -24.50
CA VAL A 11 24.43 9.40 -24.73
C VAL A 11 23.48 9.21 -23.56
N GLY A 12 22.18 9.30 -23.83
CA GLY A 12 21.13 9.02 -22.86
C GLY A 12 20.61 7.58 -22.95
N PHE A 13 20.17 7.04 -21.83
CA PHE A 13 19.47 5.76 -21.77
C PHE A 13 18.08 5.97 -21.17
N LYS A 14 17.07 5.33 -21.74
CA LYS A 14 15.75 5.22 -21.13
C LYS A 14 15.75 4.02 -20.18
N ALA A 15 15.67 4.28 -18.88
CA ALA A 15 15.37 3.27 -17.89
C ALA A 15 13.85 3.21 -17.67
N ILE A 16 13.28 2.01 -17.71
CA ILE A 16 11.87 1.76 -17.40
C ILE A 16 11.78 0.90 -16.15
N SER A 17 10.62 0.93 -15.48
CA SER A 17 10.38 0.13 -14.28
C SER A 17 10.66 -1.36 -14.50
N GLU A 18 10.32 -1.93 -15.66
CA GLU A 18 10.64 -3.34 -15.95
C GLU A 18 12.14 -3.66 -15.99
N ILE A 19 13.02 -2.68 -16.20
CA ILE A 19 14.48 -2.88 -16.21
C ILE A 19 15.06 -2.57 -14.83
N VAL A 20 14.57 -1.53 -14.16
CA VAL A 20 15.13 -1.06 -12.88
C VAL A 20 14.65 -1.91 -11.70
N GLU A 21 13.40 -2.40 -11.75
CA GLU A 21 12.74 -3.14 -10.66
C GLU A 21 12.72 -4.66 -10.91
N SER A 22 13.51 -5.15 -11.87
CA SER A 22 13.59 -6.58 -12.16
C SER A 22 14.98 -7.19 -11.92
N GLY A 23 14.97 -8.46 -11.52
CA GLY A 23 16.15 -9.32 -11.51
C GLY A 23 15.99 -10.42 -12.54
N ALA A 24 17.07 -10.80 -13.23
CA ALA A 24 17.06 -11.91 -14.17
C ALA A 24 18.41 -12.63 -14.21
N SER A 25 18.40 -13.90 -14.59
CA SER A 25 19.62 -14.61 -14.98
C SER A 25 20.15 -14.05 -16.31
N VAL A 26 21.37 -13.52 -16.31
CA VAL A 26 22.01 -12.97 -17.51
C VAL A 26 23.39 -13.55 -17.73
N ALA A 27 23.74 -13.82 -18.98
CA ALA A 27 25.10 -14.17 -19.36
C ALA A 27 25.99 -12.91 -19.35
N LEU A 28 27.05 -12.91 -18.55
CA LEU A 28 28.06 -11.86 -18.57
C LEU A 28 28.88 -11.97 -19.85
N ARG A 29 28.90 -10.91 -20.65
CA ARG A 29 29.66 -10.84 -21.92
C ARG A 29 30.96 -10.05 -21.71
N PRO A 30 32.04 -10.37 -22.44
CA PRO A 30 33.25 -9.58 -22.41
C PRO A 30 32.98 -8.13 -22.90
N PRO A 31 33.78 -7.14 -22.45
CA PRO A 31 33.69 -5.78 -22.96
C PRO A 31 33.81 -5.75 -24.49
N ARG A 32 32.93 -4.97 -25.14
CA ARG A 32 33.00 -4.78 -26.60
C ARG A 32 34.26 -4.00 -26.98
N LEU A 33 34.99 -4.52 -27.97
CA LEU A 33 36.09 -3.79 -28.60
C LEU A 33 35.54 -2.74 -29.55
N PHE A 34 36.05 -1.52 -29.44
CA PHE A 34 35.67 -0.38 -30.26
C PHE A 34 36.58 -0.29 -31.49
N ARG A 35 35.97 -0.13 -32.67
CA ARG A 35 36.65 0.15 -33.94
C ARG A 35 36.64 1.65 -34.21
N ALA A 36 37.80 2.22 -34.54
CA ALA A 36 37.90 3.62 -34.92
C ALA A 36 37.06 3.89 -36.19
N PRO A 37 36.10 4.84 -36.16
CA PRO A 37 35.30 5.18 -37.32
C PRO A 37 36.10 5.98 -38.35
N ASP A 38 35.80 5.77 -39.63
CA ASP A 38 36.25 6.63 -40.72
C ASP A 38 35.44 7.92 -40.73
N PHE A 39 36.00 8.98 -40.16
CA PHE A 39 35.36 10.29 -40.05
C PHE A 39 36.41 11.36 -39.81
N THR A 40 36.34 12.46 -40.56
CA THR A 40 37.21 13.63 -40.34
C THR A 40 36.43 14.67 -39.53
N PRO A 41 36.86 15.03 -38.30
CA PRO A 41 36.24 16.08 -37.52
C PRO A 41 36.28 17.45 -38.23
N PRO A 42 35.27 18.31 -38.04
CA PRO A 42 35.30 19.67 -38.59
C PRO A 42 36.44 20.49 -37.96
N PRO A 43 36.81 21.64 -38.55
CA PRO A 43 37.75 22.58 -37.94
C PRO A 43 37.35 22.91 -36.50
N GLY A 44 38.27 22.66 -35.55
CA GLY A 44 38.03 22.83 -34.12
C GLY A 44 37.43 21.61 -33.39
N GLY A 45 37.05 20.56 -34.09
CA GLY A 45 36.62 19.30 -33.50
C GLY A 45 35.18 19.31 -32.97
N LEU A 46 34.82 18.20 -32.32
CA LEU A 46 33.42 17.89 -32.00
C LEU A 46 32.99 18.32 -30.59
N HIS A 47 33.91 18.52 -29.65
CA HIS A 47 33.55 18.80 -28.25
C HIS A 47 33.19 20.27 -28.01
N TYR A 48 32.39 20.51 -26.96
CA TYR A 48 32.16 21.87 -26.48
C TYR A 48 33.49 22.45 -25.97
N ARG A 49 33.78 23.70 -26.31
CA ARG A 49 35.02 24.39 -25.94
C ARG A 49 34.68 25.76 -25.37
N TRP A 50 35.49 26.22 -24.43
CA TRP A 50 35.47 27.63 -24.05
C TRP A 50 36.62 28.35 -24.77
N PRO A 51 36.39 29.50 -25.40
CA PRO A 51 35.11 30.20 -25.56
C PRO A 51 34.38 29.77 -26.85
N ASP A 52 33.22 29.13 -26.71
CA ASP A 52 32.20 29.07 -27.75
C ASP A 52 31.09 30.04 -27.37
N LEU A 53 31.11 31.24 -27.95
CA LEU A 53 30.04 32.22 -27.75
C LEU A 53 28.73 31.71 -28.36
N PRO A 54 27.55 32.14 -27.88
CA PRO A 54 26.28 31.82 -28.54
C PRO A 54 26.30 32.24 -30.02
N GLY A 55 26.04 31.32 -30.95
CA GLY A 55 26.04 31.58 -32.40
C GLY A 55 26.03 30.32 -33.28
N PRO A 56 26.04 30.49 -34.62
CA PRO A 56 25.91 29.40 -35.61
C PRO A 56 26.93 28.27 -35.47
N GLN A 57 28.14 28.58 -35.01
CA GLN A 57 29.20 27.59 -34.77
C GLN A 57 28.80 26.47 -33.79
N ILE A 58 27.86 26.75 -32.87
CA ILE A 58 27.33 25.73 -31.96
C ILE A 58 26.36 24.79 -32.73
N GLU A 59 25.55 25.36 -33.61
CA GLU A 59 24.59 24.64 -34.45
C GLU A 59 25.29 23.77 -35.50
N GLU A 60 26.26 24.32 -36.25
CA GLU A 60 27.10 23.58 -37.19
C GLU A 60 27.81 22.40 -36.51
N ARG A 61 28.26 22.60 -35.28
CA ARG A 61 28.86 21.52 -34.49
C ARG A 61 27.84 20.46 -34.12
N LEU A 62 26.60 20.82 -33.78
CA LEU A 62 25.55 19.83 -33.50
C LEU A 62 25.30 18.93 -34.73
N GLU A 63 25.33 19.52 -35.94
CA GLU A 63 25.24 18.76 -37.19
C GLU A 63 26.45 17.83 -37.38
N ALA A 64 27.68 18.34 -37.24
CA ALA A 64 28.90 17.54 -37.34
C ALA A 64 28.94 16.39 -36.31
N LYS A 65 28.47 16.66 -35.08
CA LYS A 65 28.29 15.65 -34.03
C LYS A 65 27.32 14.54 -34.46
N LYS A 66 26.19 14.90 -35.08
CA LYS A 66 25.22 13.93 -35.61
C LYS A 66 25.85 13.05 -36.70
N HIS A 67 26.63 13.63 -37.62
CA HIS A 67 27.37 12.84 -38.62
C HIS A 67 28.44 11.93 -38.02
N ALA A 68 29.14 12.38 -36.98
CA ALA A 68 30.06 11.53 -36.23
C ALA A 68 29.33 10.34 -35.58
N VAL A 69 28.10 10.52 -35.07
CA VAL A 69 27.29 9.41 -34.56
C VAL A 69 26.98 8.39 -35.67
N TYR A 70 26.63 8.83 -36.89
CA TYR A 70 26.41 7.91 -38.01
C TYR A 70 27.67 7.13 -38.39
N ALA A 71 28.83 7.80 -38.48
CA ALA A 71 30.10 7.14 -38.76
C ALA A 71 30.44 6.11 -37.67
N PHE A 72 30.22 6.47 -36.40
CA PHE A 72 30.41 5.56 -35.28
C PHE A 72 29.53 4.32 -35.38
N ALA A 73 28.24 4.50 -35.63
CA ALA A 73 27.28 3.41 -35.72
C ALA A 73 27.63 2.45 -36.88
N LYS A 74 28.09 2.97 -38.02
CA LYS A 74 28.56 2.18 -39.15
C LYS A 74 29.80 1.34 -38.79
N ALA A 75 30.78 1.93 -38.12
CA ALA A 75 32.00 1.20 -37.71
C ALA A 75 31.76 0.24 -36.53
N ASN A 76 30.74 0.51 -35.71
CA ASN A 76 30.41 -0.23 -34.50
C ASN A 76 28.89 -0.48 -34.43
N PRO A 77 28.35 -1.45 -35.21
CA PRO A 77 26.92 -1.70 -35.26
C PRO A 77 26.30 -1.92 -33.87
N ILE A 78 25.34 -1.06 -33.53
CA ILE A 78 24.61 -1.10 -32.26
C ILE A 78 23.30 -1.89 -32.45
N ASP A 79 22.66 -1.68 -33.59
CA ASP A 79 21.44 -2.35 -34.02
C ASP A 79 21.74 -3.80 -34.40
N ARG A 80 20.72 -4.66 -34.40
CA ARG A 80 20.88 -6.10 -34.61
C ARG A 80 19.83 -6.66 -35.55
N HIS A 81 20.27 -7.47 -36.51
CA HIS A 81 19.42 -8.40 -37.23
C HIS A 81 19.28 -9.66 -36.37
N ILE A 82 18.07 -10.00 -35.95
CA ILE A 82 17.84 -11.08 -34.98
C ILE A 82 17.94 -12.45 -35.64
N TYR A 83 17.29 -12.62 -36.79
CA TYR A 83 17.32 -13.86 -37.55
C TYR A 83 18.21 -13.76 -38.79
N ASP A 84 18.42 -12.54 -39.32
CA ASP A 84 19.30 -12.26 -40.46
C ASP A 84 18.95 -13.15 -41.66
N ILE A 85 17.70 -13.03 -42.13
CA ILE A 85 17.13 -13.90 -43.16
C ILE A 85 17.33 -13.26 -44.54
N PRO A 86 18.18 -13.84 -45.40
CA PRO A 86 18.37 -13.35 -46.75
C PRO A 86 17.05 -13.42 -47.52
N ARG A 87 16.65 -12.32 -48.18
CA ARG A 87 15.42 -12.20 -49.00
C ARG A 87 14.10 -12.38 -48.26
N ALA A 88 14.06 -12.24 -46.93
CA ALA A 88 12.77 -12.18 -46.22
C ALA A 88 11.87 -11.07 -46.81
N THR A 89 10.59 -11.34 -47.02
CA THR A 89 9.64 -10.44 -47.68
C THR A 89 8.88 -9.55 -46.70
N TYR A 90 8.84 -9.91 -45.42
CA TYR A 90 8.30 -9.09 -44.33
C TYR A 90 9.42 -8.72 -43.35
N GLY A 91 9.39 -7.49 -42.85
CA GLY A 91 10.32 -7.01 -41.83
C GLY A 91 9.60 -6.45 -40.61
N ILE A 92 10.08 -6.78 -39.42
CA ILE A 92 9.61 -6.17 -38.18
C ILE A 92 10.74 -5.36 -37.56
N VAL A 93 10.53 -4.06 -37.41
CA VAL A 93 11.45 -3.17 -36.70
C VAL A 93 11.00 -3.07 -35.26
N THR A 94 11.92 -3.17 -34.31
CA THR A 94 11.56 -3.10 -32.88
C THR A 94 12.68 -2.56 -32.01
N THR A 95 12.37 -2.16 -30.77
CA THR A 95 13.37 -1.60 -29.83
C THR A 95 13.01 -1.90 -28.37
N GLY A 96 14.01 -1.88 -27.48
CA GLY A 96 13.81 -1.91 -26.03
C GLY A 96 12.88 -3.02 -25.54
N LYS A 97 11.91 -2.65 -24.69
CA LYS A 97 10.86 -3.55 -24.17
C LYS A 97 9.95 -4.08 -25.29
N ALA A 98 9.61 -3.25 -26.28
CA ALA A 98 8.73 -3.65 -27.37
C ALA A 98 9.28 -4.85 -28.17
N HIS A 99 10.60 -5.00 -28.23
CA HIS A 99 11.22 -6.19 -28.82
C HIS A 99 10.90 -7.45 -28.02
N LEU A 100 10.98 -7.37 -26.70
CA LEU A 100 10.65 -8.50 -25.83
C LEU A 100 9.17 -8.88 -25.94
N ASP A 101 8.29 -7.88 -26.00
CA ASP A 101 6.86 -8.12 -26.22
C ASP A 101 6.59 -8.74 -27.60
N LEU A 102 7.34 -8.33 -28.63
CA LEU A 102 7.28 -8.89 -29.98
C LEU A 102 7.68 -10.36 -29.99
N MET A 103 8.81 -10.73 -29.39
CA MET A 103 9.27 -12.12 -29.35
C MET A 103 8.25 -13.02 -28.65
N GLU A 104 7.64 -12.53 -27.56
CA GLU A 104 6.58 -13.26 -26.87
C GLU A 104 5.31 -13.37 -27.72
N ALA A 105 4.91 -12.30 -28.41
CA ALA A 105 3.73 -12.32 -29.27
C ALA A 105 3.88 -13.33 -30.41
N LEU A 106 5.05 -13.39 -31.05
CA LEU A 106 5.39 -14.38 -32.08
C LEU A 106 5.34 -15.81 -31.52
N ARG A 107 5.94 -16.06 -30.35
CA ARG A 107 5.86 -17.36 -29.66
C ARG A 107 4.42 -17.78 -29.39
N LEU A 108 3.58 -16.88 -28.89
CA LEU A 108 2.18 -17.17 -28.55
C LEU A 108 1.32 -17.54 -29.76
N ILE A 109 1.60 -16.99 -30.95
CA ILE A 109 0.91 -17.35 -32.20
C ILE A 109 1.62 -18.49 -32.96
N GLY A 110 2.66 -19.10 -32.37
CA GLY A 110 3.38 -20.24 -32.92
C GLY A 110 4.28 -19.89 -34.10
N LEU A 111 4.88 -18.70 -34.09
CA LEU A 111 5.94 -18.27 -35.01
C LEU A 111 7.27 -18.21 -34.27
N ASP A 112 7.95 -19.35 -34.16
CA ASP A 112 9.33 -19.39 -33.67
C ASP A 112 10.33 -18.97 -34.77
N GLU A 113 11.63 -19.05 -34.48
CA GLU A 113 12.66 -18.71 -35.46
C GLU A 113 12.58 -19.59 -36.71
N ALA A 114 12.34 -20.90 -36.56
CA ALA A 114 12.26 -21.82 -37.68
C ALA A 114 11.07 -21.47 -38.61
N ALA A 115 9.91 -21.16 -38.03
CA ALA A 115 8.73 -20.69 -38.76
C ALA A 115 8.98 -19.33 -39.42
N CYS A 116 9.62 -18.39 -38.73
CA CYS A 116 9.95 -17.08 -39.32
C CYS A 116 10.92 -17.21 -40.51
N ARG A 117 11.91 -18.10 -40.40
CA ARG A 117 12.85 -18.43 -41.50
C ARG A 117 12.14 -19.04 -42.69
N SER A 118 11.21 -19.96 -42.49
CA SER A 118 10.52 -20.65 -43.59
C SER A 118 9.58 -19.74 -44.37
N ILE A 119 8.89 -18.81 -43.70
CA ILE A 119 7.94 -17.89 -44.34
C ILE A 119 8.56 -16.54 -44.71
N GLY A 120 9.80 -16.26 -44.30
CA GLY A 120 10.52 -15.06 -44.68
C GLY A 120 10.14 -13.80 -43.90
N ILE A 121 10.04 -13.91 -42.56
CA ILE A 121 9.90 -12.78 -41.64
C ILE A 121 11.23 -12.51 -40.94
N ASP A 122 11.80 -11.32 -41.13
CA ASP A 122 13.02 -10.92 -40.42
C ASP A 122 12.76 -9.80 -39.40
N ILE A 123 13.62 -9.68 -38.40
CA ILE A 123 13.47 -8.75 -37.27
C ILE A 123 14.72 -7.89 -37.12
N TYR A 124 14.53 -6.57 -37.19
CA TYR A 124 15.55 -5.56 -36.94
C TYR A 124 15.35 -4.91 -35.57
N LYS A 125 16.28 -5.17 -34.66
CA LYS A 125 16.28 -4.60 -33.31
C LYS A 125 17.16 -3.35 -33.25
N VAL A 126 16.52 -2.21 -33.13
CA VAL A 126 17.14 -0.90 -32.95
C VAL A 126 17.71 -0.79 -31.54
N GLY A 127 19.02 -0.58 -31.46
CA GLY A 127 19.78 -0.27 -30.25
C GLY A 127 20.11 1.22 -30.11
N MET A 128 20.11 1.98 -31.20
CA MET A 128 20.25 3.44 -31.21
C MET A 128 18.99 4.11 -31.79
N VAL A 129 18.12 4.59 -30.91
CA VAL A 129 16.79 5.13 -31.29
C VAL A 129 16.88 6.49 -32.00
N TRP A 130 17.85 7.33 -31.63
CA TRP A 130 18.07 8.61 -32.29
C TRP A 130 19.55 9.04 -32.21
N PRO A 131 20.13 9.56 -33.30
CA PRO A 131 19.62 9.43 -34.67
C PRO A 131 19.65 7.96 -35.11
N LEU A 132 18.64 7.48 -35.85
CA LEU A 132 18.56 6.08 -36.31
C LEU A 132 19.72 5.76 -37.26
N ALA A 133 20.35 4.60 -37.11
CA ALA A 133 21.52 4.18 -37.91
C ALA A 133 21.19 4.06 -39.41
N LEU A 134 21.39 5.14 -40.16
CA LEU A 134 20.92 5.32 -41.54
C LEU A 134 21.24 4.12 -42.46
N HIS A 135 22.51 3.71 -42.53
CA HIS A 135 22.93 2.65 -43.46
C HIS A 135 22.35 1.28 -43.11
N ASP A 136 22.40 0.88 -41.83
CA ASP A 136 21.89 -0.42 -41.38
C ASP A 136 20.36 -0.47 -41.51
N ALA A 137 19.68 0.63 -41.16
CA ALA A 137 18.23 0.76 -41.30
C ALA A 137 17.79 0.65 -42.77
N MET A 138 18.45 1.36 -43.68
CA MET A 138 18.14 1.30 -45.12
C MET A 138 18.52 -0.04 -45.75
N ALA A 139 19.57 -0.72 -45.24
CA ALA A 139 19.91 -2.07 -45.67
C ALA A 139 18.83 -3.09 -45.29
N PHE A 140 18.25 -2.99 -44.09
CA PHE A 140 17.21 -3.91 -43.62
C PHE A 140 15.92 -3.84 -44.44
N VAL A 141 15.48 -2.65 -44.85
CA VAL A 141 14.21 -2.47 -45.59
C VAL A 141 14.28 -2.90 -47.05
N LYS A 142 15.50 -3.10 -47.57
CA LYS A 142 15.71 -3.46 -48.98
C LYS A 142 15.04 -4.80 -49.32
N GLY A 143 14.17 -4.79 -50.33
CA GLY A 143 13.46 -5.98 -50.80
C GLY A 143 12.31 -6.45 -49.90
N LYS A 144 11.96 -5.68 -48.86
CA LYS A 144 10.79 -5.96 -48.02
C LYS A 144 9.54 -5.42 -48.71
N ARG A 145 8.48 -6.22 -48.74
CA ARG A 145 7.16 -5.79 -49.18
C ARG A 145 6.51 -4.90 -48.12
N GLU A 146 6.54 -5.34 -46.87
CA GLU A 146 5.96 -4.62 -45.75
C GLU A 146 6.93 -4.58 -44.56
N ILE A 147 6.96 -3.41 -43.91
CA ILE A 147 7.63 -3.21 -42.62
C ILE A 147 6.60 -2.86 -41.55
N LEU A 148 6.62 -3.59 -40.44
CA LEU A 148 5.91 -3.22 -39.22
C LEU A 148 6.89 -2.65 -38.18
N VAL A 149 6.70 -1.41 -37.76
CA VAL A 149 7.46 -0.77 -36.69
C VAL A 149 6.74 -0.94 -35.35
N VAL A 150 7.36 -1.71 -34.46
CA VAL A 150 6.88 -2.00 -33.11
C VAL A 150 7.74 -1.25 -32.09
N GLU A 151 7.29 -0.05 -31.73
CA GLU A 151 7.92 0.81 -30.71
C GLU A 151 6.90 1.29 -29.66
N GLU A 152 7.36 1.72 -28.49
CA GLU A 152 6.48 2.23 -27.43
C GLU A 152 6.22 3.74 -27.55
N LYS A 153 5.09 4.21 -27.00
CA LYS A 153 4.71 5.64 -26.97
C LYS A 153 4.64 6.26 -28.37
N ARG A 154 5.14 7.49 -28.57
CA ARG A 154 5.13 8.18 -29.88
C ARG A 154 6.13 7.51 -30.82
N GLY A 155 5.80 7.45 -32.12
CA GLY A 155 6.67 6.87 -33.13
C GLY A 155 7.89 7.75 -33.43
N ILE A 156 9.06 7.42 -32.87
CA ILE A 156 10.33 8.10 -33.15
C ILE A 156 11.12 7.35 -34.23
N ILE A 157 11.09 6.02 -34.19
CA ILE A 157 11.76 5.17 -35.18
C ILE A 157 10.98 5.18 -36.49
N GLU A 158 9.66 4.99 -36.43
CA GLU A 158 8.79 5.03 -37.61
C GLU A 158 8.91 6.36 -38.37
N SER A 159 8.97 7.48 -37.64
CA SER A 159 9.12 8.81 -38.25
C SER A 159 10.45 8.97 -38.98
N GLN A 160 11.56 8.52 -38.40
CA GLN A 160 12.89 8.60 -39.03
C GLN A 160 13.00 7.71 -40.27
N PHE A 161 12.41 6.50 -40.25
CA PHE A 161 12.35 5.68 -41.47
C PHE A 161 11.58 6.37 -42.59
N LYS A 162 10.41 6.95 -42.27
CA LYS A 162 9.62 7.68 -43.26
C LYS A 162 10.38 8.88 -43.83
N GLU A 163 11.05 9.66 -42.98
CA GLU A 163 11.96 10.75 -43.40
C GLU A 163 13.05 10.22 -44.34
N TYR A 164 13.73 9.13 -43.97
CA TYR A 164 14.78 8.53 -44.80
C TYR A 164 14.28 8.06 -46.17
N PHE A 165 13.03 7.63 -46.29
CA PHE A 165 12.44 7.23 -47.58
C PHE A 165 12.17 8.41 -48.52
N TYR A 166 12.06 9.63 -48.00
CA TYR A 166 11.92 10.84 -48.82
C TYR A 166 13.27 11.47 -49.11
N ASP A 167 14.18 11.49 -48.13
CA ASP A 167 15.41 12.26 -48.21
C ASP A 167 16.57 11.50 -48.87
N TYR A 168 16.58 10.16 -48.82
CA TYR A 168 17.70 9.36 -49.32
C TYR A 168 17.34 8.49 -50.53
N PRO A 169 18.21 8.42 -51.55
CA PRO A 169 18.04 7.51 -52.67
C PRO A 169 18.17 6.06 -52.16
N GLY A 170 17.12 5.26 -52.30
CA GLY A 170 17.11 3.89 -51.80
C GLY A 170 15.83 3.12 -52.11
N ALA A 171 15.82 1.84 -51.70
CA ALA A 171 14.62 1.01 -51.78
C ALA A 171 13.72 1.33 -50.59
N LYS A 172 12.44 1.63 -50.87
CA LYS A 172 11.38 1.72 -49.86
C LYS A 172 10.48 0.48 -49.95
N PRO A 173 9.90 0.01 -48.83
CA PRO A 173 8.90 -1.04 -48.88
C PRO A 173 7.61 -0.54 -49.57
N GLU A 174 6.76 -1.46 -50.03
CA GLU A 174 5.42 -1.10 -50.52
C GLU A 174 4.57 -0.47 -49.41
N ARG A 175 4.76 -0.94 -48.17
CA ARG A 175 4.04 -0.48 -46.98
C ARG A 175 4.98 -0.37 -45.78
N MET A 176 4.85 0.73 -45.04
CA MET A 176 5.41 0.84 -43.69
C MET A 176 4.30 1.25 -42.73
N VAL A 177 4.05 0.38 -41.75
CA VAL A 177 3.00 0.53 -40.75
C VAL A 177 3.59 0.45 -39.35
N GLY A 178 2.86 0.93 -38.35
CA GLY A 178 3.32 0.96 -36.96
C GLY A 178 2.26 1.53 -36.05
N LYS A 179 2.34 2.83 -35.77
CA LYS A 179 1.29 3.55 -35.03
C LYS A 179 -0.02 3.60 -35.79
N HIS A 180 0.08 3.75 -37.10
CA HIS A 180 -1.04 3.69 -38.02
C HIS A 180 -0.79 2.65 -39.11
N ASP A 181 -1.86 2.14 -39.69
CA ASP A 181 -1.79 1.31 -40.89
C ASP A 181 -1.73 2.18 -42.17
N GLU A 182 -1.74 1.54 -43.33
CA GLU A 182 -1.71 2.19 -44.64
C GLU A 182 -2.91 3.11 -44.92
N THR A 183 -4.02 2.97 -44.19
CA THR A 183 -5.22 3.81 -44.33
C THR A 183 -5.22 5.00 -43.37
N GLY A 184 -4.22 5.09 -42.50
CA GLY A 184 -4.17 6.07 -41.41
C GLY A 184 -4.97 5.66 -40.17
N ALA A 185 -5.57 4.47 -40.15
CA ALA A 185 -6.25 3.96 -38.97
C ALA A 185 -5.23 3.52 -37.92
N ARG A 186 -5.58 3.67 -36.63
CA ARG A 186 -4.68 3.35 -35.52
C ARG A 186 -4.41 1.84 -35.45
N LEU A 187 -3.14 1.47 -35.49
CA LEU A 187 -2.66 0.07 -35.44
C LEU A 187 -2.04 -0.27 -34.08
N ILE A 188 -0.88 0.33 -33.74
CA ILE A 188 -0.24 0.21 -32.42
C ILE A 188 -0.45 1.50 -31.62
N SER A 189 -1.10 1.38 -30.46
CA SER A 189 -1.39 2.52 -29.58
C SER A 189 -0.11 3.19 -29.04
N TRP A 190 -0.08 4.52 -29.05
CA TRP A 190 0.88 5.33 -28.28
C TRP A 190 0.50 5.50 -26.80
N ILE A 191 -0.73 5.14 -26.42
CA ILE A 191 -1.28 5.22 -25.07
C ILE A 191 -1.09 3.87 -24.38
N GLY A 192 -0.76 3.92 -23.09
CA GLY A 192 -0.57 2.73 -22.27
C GLY A 192 0.80 2.07 -22.44
N GLU A 193 0.90 0.86 -21.92
CA GLU A 193 2.03 -0.05 -22.12
C GLU A 193 1.69 -1.03 -23.24
N LEU A 194 2.71 -1.48 -23.97
CA LEU A 194 2.54 -2.55 -24.96
C LEU A 194 2.46 -3.91 -24.24
N SER A 195 1.57 -4.79 -24.71
CA SER A 195 1.48 -6.17 -24.22
C SER A 195 1.61 -7.18 -25.36
N PRO A 196 2.18 -8.39 -25.11
CA PRO A 196 2.33 -9.41 -26.14
C PRO A 196 0.99 -9.84 -26.75
N ARG A 197 -0.06 -10.02 -25.94
CA ARG A 197 -1.39 -10.41 -26.47
C ARG A 197 -2.00 -9.34 -27.38
N ALA A 198 -1.91 -8.06 -27.02
CA ALA A 198 -2.40 -7.00 -27.89
C ALA A 198 -1.61 -6.95 -29.21
N LEU A 199 -0.29 -7.16 -29.13
CA LEU A 199 0.58 -7.23 -30.29
C LEU A 199 0.34 -8.49 -31.13
N ALA A 200 0.02 -9.64 -30.52
CA ALA A 200 -0.32 -10.88 -31.22
C ALA A 200 -1.54 -10.69 -32.13
N SER A 201 -2.57 -9.97 -31.68
CA SER A 201 -3.72 -9.62 -32.52
C SER A 201 -3.36 -8.65 -33.66
N VAL A 202 -2.39 -7.74 -33.46
CA VAL A 202 -1.88 -6.87 -34.53
C VAL A 202 -1.11 -7.69 -35.56
N LEU A 203 -0.16 -8.51 -35.10
CA LEU A 203 0.65 -9.39 -35.96
C LEU A 203 -0.23 -10.34 -36.76
N ALA A 204 -1.16 -11.04 -36.13
CA ALA A 204 -2.05 -11.96 -36.82
C ALA A 204 -2.84 -11.25 -37.93
N ARG A 205 -3.43 -10.07 -37.67
CA ARG A 205 -4.16 -9.31 -38.69
C ARG A 205 -3.30 -8.89 -39.89
N ARG A 206 -1.99 -8.68 -39.70
CA ARG A 206 -1.07 -8.30 -40.79
C ARG A 206 -0.48 -9.49 -41.52
N LEU A 207 -0.12 -10.53 -40.78
CA LEU A 207 0.61 -11.68 -41.31
C LEU A 207 -0.33 -12.71 -41.97
N ASP A 208 -1.56 -12.89 -41.47
CA ASP A 208 -2.48 -13.92 -41.98
C ASP A 208 -2.84 -13.72 -43.47
N PRO A 209 -3.11 -12.48 -43.97
CA PRO A 209 -3.33 -12.26 -45.40
C PRO A 209 -2.09 -12.46 -46.27
N MET A 210 -0.89 -12.27 -45.71
CA MET A 210 0.38 -12.40 -46.43
C MET A 210 0.90 -13.84 -46.45
N PHE A 211 0.55 -14.63 -45.43
CA PHE A 211 0.98 -16.01 -45.24
C PHE A 211 -0.24 -16.91 -44.97
N PRO A 212 -1.10 -17.13 -45.99
CA PRO A 212 -2.32 -17.91 -45.83
C PRO A 212 -2.02 -19.36 -45.44
N GLY A 213 -2.91 -19.98 -44.65
CA GLY A 213 -2.79 -21.38 -44.20
C GLY A 213 -2.15 -21.58 -42.83
N LEU A 214 -1.60 -20.53 -42.21
CA LEU A 214 -1.04 -20.60 -40.85
C LEU A 214 -2.09 -20.44 -39.73
N ASN A 215 -3.29 -19.93 -40.08
CA ASN A 215 -4.41 -19.70 -39.18
C ASN A 215 -4.05 -18.80 -37.98
N LEU A 216 -3.26 -17.75 -38.23
CA LEU A 216 -2.74 -16.87 -37.17
C LEU A 216 -3.84 -16.08 -36.50
N ALA A 217 -4.88 -15.68 -37.25
CA ALA A 217 -6.04 -14.98 -36.70
C ALA A 217 -6.78 -15.82 -35.64
N ALA A 218 -7.02 -17.11 -35.89
CA ALA A 218 -7.66 -17.99 -34.92
C ALA A 218 -6.76 -18.26 -33.71
N ARG A 219 -5.44 -18.45 -33.91
CA ARG A 219 -4.47 -18.59 -32.82
C ARG A 219 -4.50 -17.36 -31.91
N ALA A 220 -4.46 -16.15 -32.48
CA ALA A 220 -4.53 -14.91 -31.72
C ALA A 220 -5.88 -14.72 -31.01
N ALA A 221 -7.00 -15.12 -31.63
CA ALA A 221 -8.31 -15.08 -30.99
C ALA A 221 -8.39 -16.02 -29.77
N ALA A 222 -7.77 -17.20 -29.83
CA ALA A 222 -7.68 -18.13 -28.71
C ALA A 222 -6.83 -17.59 -27.53
N LEU A 223 -6.00 -16.57 -27.77
CA LEU A 223 -5.26 -15.85 -26.73
C LEU A 223 -6.09 -14.73 -26.09
N LEU A 224 -7.31 -14.46 -26.55
CA LEU A 224 -8.13 -13.45 -25.88
C LEU A 224 -8.64 -14.01 -24.56
N PRO A 225 -8.41 -13.30 -23.45
CA PRO A 225 -8.79 -13.80 -22.16
C PRO A 225 -10.31 -13.72 -21.93
N GLU A 226 -10.81 -14.61 -21.07
CA GLU A 226 -12.20 -14.60 -20.61
C GLU A 226 -12.54 -13.31 -19.85
N ALA A 227 -13.72 -12.75 -20.11
CA ALA A 227 -14.16 -11.47 -19.54
C ALA A 227 -14.39 -11.53 -18.01
N GLU A 228 -14.78 -12.68 -17.46
CA GLU A 228 -15.24 -12.84 -16.07
C GLU A 228 -14.13 -13.04 -15.02
N ARG A 229 -12.85 -13.00 -15.40
CA ARG A 229 -11.73 -13.22 -14.48
C ARG A 229 -11.43 -12.08 -13.50
N THR A 230 -11.83 -10.86 -13.84
CA THR A 230 -11.45 -9.67 -13.06
C THR A 230 -12.31 -9.62 -11.80
N ILE A 231 -11.66 -9.77 -10.65
CA ILE A 231 -12.35 -9.75 -9.37
C ILE A 231 -12.52 -8.30 -8.91
N ASN A 232 -13.77 -7.96 -8.56
CA ASN A 232 -14.08 -6.72 -7.88
C ASN A 232 -15.05 -7.01 -6.72
N VAL A 233 -14.50 -7.08 -5.51
CA VAL A 233 -15.28 -7.24 -4.28
C VAL A 233 -15.37 -5.88 -3.61
N PRO A 234 -16.58 -5.31 -3.43
CA PRO A 234 -16.78 -4.07 -2.69
C PRO A 234 -16.22 -4.15 -1.26
N GLY A 235 -15.85 -3.01 -0.69
CA GLY A 235 -15.30 -2.92 0.67
C GLY A 235 -13.84 -2.52 0.68
N ALA A 236 -13.09 -3.02 1.66
CA ALA A 236 -11.73 -2.54 1.92
C ALA A 236 -10.78 -2.77 0.73
N THR A 237 -10.02 -1.73 0.36
CA THR A 237 -9.01 -1.78 -0.69
C THR A 237 -7.62 -1.48 -0.13
N ARG A 238 -6.58 -2.00 -0.79
CA ARG A 238 -5.18 -1.71 -0.45
C ARG A 238 -4.74 -0.40 -1.11
N THR A 239 -5.28 0.71 -0.62
CA THR A 239 -4.80 2.05 -1.02
C THR A 239 -3.44 2.33 -0.38
N PRO A 240 -2.46 2.91 -1.12
CA PRO A 240 -1.18 3.32 -0.54
C PRO A 240 -1.37 4.13 0.76
N TYR A 241 -0.67 3.74 1.83
CA TYR A 241 -0.83 4.37 3.15
C TYR A 241 0.49 4.67 3.86
N PHE A 242 0.45 5.61 4.81
CA PHE A 242 1.62 5.96 5.59
C PHE A 242 2.04 4.81 6.51
N CYS A 243 3.36 4.66 6.69
CA CYS A 243 3.93 3.71 7.63
C CYS A 243 3.46 4.02 9.07
N SER A 244 3.44 3.01 9.94
CA SER A 244 3.21 3.21 11.37
C SER A 244 4.20 4.22 11.95
N GLY A 245 3.72 5.26 12.63
CA GLY A 245 4.55 6.34 13.18
C GLY A 245 5.25 7.22 12.14
N CYS A 246 4.74 7.29 10.90
CA CYS A 246 5.30 8.14 9.85
C CYS A 246 5.21 9.63 10.19
N PRO A 247 6.26 10.44 9.97
CA PRO A 247 6.20 11.89 10.21
C PRO A 247 5.18 12.62 9.31
N HIS A 248 4.82 12.03 8.17
CA HIS A 248 3.74 12.53 7.32
C HIS A 248 2.37 12.52 8.01
N ASN A 249 2.17 11.69 9.05
CA ASN A 249 0.90 11.63 9.78
C ASN A 249 0.55 12.96 10.44
N THR A 250 1.55 13.70 10.93
CA THR A 250 1.40 15.03 11.51
C THR A 250 1.64 16.11 10.45
N SER A 251 2.78 16.03 9.75
CA SER A 251 3.20 17.12 8.85
C SER A 251 2.28 17.38 7.67
N THR A 252 1.45 16.44 7.22
CA THR A 252 0.50 16.69 6.11
C THR A 252 -0.90 17.12 6.54
N LYS A 253 -1.19 17.19 7.85
CA LYS A 253 -2.43 17.82 8.35
C LYS A 253 -2.32 19.34 8.21
N VAL A 254 -3.44 20.00 7.94
CA VAL A 254 -3.54 21.46 7.86
C VAL A 254 -4.66 21.97 8.78
N PRO A 255 -4.61 23.23 9.23
CA PRO A 255 -5.66 23.81 10.06
C PRO A 255 -7.00 23.84 9.33
N GLU A 256 -8.08 23.77 10.10
CA GLU A 256 -9.45 23.89 9.60
C GLU A 256 -9.62 25.13 8.70
N GLY A 257 -10.30 24.95 7.56
CA GLY A 257 -10.50 25.98 6.53
C GLY A 257 -9.31 26.19 5.58
N SER A 258 -8.20 25.48 5.78
CA SER A 258 -7.01 25.59 4.93
C SER A 258 -6.92 24.46 3.91
N LYS A 259 -6.13 24.66 2.86
CA LYS A 259 -5.85 23.64 1.84
C LYS A 259 -4.36 23.42 1.68
N ALA A 260 -3.99 22.21 1.29
CA ALA A 260 -2.64 21.86 0.90
C ALA A 260 -2.57 21.38 -0.56
N LEU A 261 -1.43 21.65 -1.18
CA LEU A 261 -1.02 21.05 -2.43
C LEU A 261 -0.08 19.87 -2.14
N ALA A 262 -0.27 18.79 -2.89
CA ALA A 262 0.57 17.60 -2.81
C ALA A 262 1.97 17.91 -3.37
N GLY A 263 2.99 17.35 -2.71
CA GLY A 263 4.32 17.20 -3.28
C GLY A 263 4.51 15.81 -3.86
N ILE A 264 5.58 15.60 -4.64
CA ILE A 264 5.99 14.26 -5.07
C ILE A 264 6.43 13.42 -3.87
N GLY A 265 6.33 12.09 -4.02
CA GLY A 265 6.71 11.13 -2.98
C GLY A 265 5.55 10.79 -2.04
N CYS A 266 5.85 10.53 -0.77
CA CYS A 266 4.84 10.19 0.23
C CYS A 266 3.80 11.31 0.39
N HIS A 267 4.14 12.57 0.13
CA HIS A 267 3.19 13.69 0.17
C HIS A 267 2.00 13.49 -0.77
N PHE A 268 2.18 12.86 -1.92
CA PHE A 268 1.07 12.58 -2.84
C PHE A 268 0.02 11.65 -2.23
N MET A 269 0.44 10.78 -1.31
CA MET A 269 -0.47 9.85 -0.64
C MET A 269 -1.45 10.56 0.31
N ALA A 270 -1.11 11.77 0.77
CA ALA A 270 -2.01 12.58 1.59
C ALA A 270 -3.30 12.95 0.84
N SER A 271 -3.26 13.04 -0.49
CA SER A 271 -4.42 13.30 -1.35
C SER A 271 -5.49 12.21 -1.24
N TRP A 272 -5.12 11.00 -0.82
CA TRP A 272 -6.09 9.94 -0.57
C TRP A 272 -6.61 9.93 0.86
N MET A 273 -6.09 10.75 1.78
CA MET A 273 -6.27 10.64 3.25
C MET A 273 -7.22 11.62 3.92
N ASP A 274 -8.07 12.30 3.15
CA ASP A 274 -9.00 13.30 3.70
C ASP A 274 -8.26 14.38 4.53
N ARG A 275 -7.23 14.97 3.92
CA ARG A 275 -6.31 15.94 4.54
C ARG A 275 -6.35 17.30 3.85
N GLU A 276 -7.46 17.64 3.18
CA GLU A 276 -7.58 18.85 2.36
C GLU A 276 -6.39 19.05 1.39
N THR A 277 -5.81 17.94 0.93
CA THR A 277 -4.62 17.91 0.05
C THR A 277 -5.04 17.51 -1.35
N SER A 278 -4.62 18.29 -2.35
CA SER A 278 -4.98 18.06 -3.75
C SER A 278 -3.82 18.42 -4.70
N SER A 279 -4.09 18.42 -6.01
CA SER A 279 -3.12 18.66 -7.08
C SER A 279 -2.13 17.53 -7.34
N LEU A 280 -1.52 17.58 -8.52
CA LEU A 280 -0.39 16.76 -8.96
C LEU A 280 0.51 17.67 -9.81
N ILE A 281 1.80 17.70 -9.50
CA ILE A 281 2.77 18.52 -10.20
C ILE A 281 4.09 17.76 -10.36
N GLN A 282 4.89 18.11 -11.36
CA GLN A 282 6.21 17.51 -11.54
C GLN A 282 7.14 17.83 -10.37
N MET A 283 8.10 16.94 -10.12
CA MET A 283 9.13 17.12 -9.09
C MET A 283 9.92 18.41 -9.33
N GLY A 284 9.96 19.29 -8.34
CA GLY A 284 10.56 20.62 -8.42
C GLY A 284 9.62 21.74 -8.85
N GLY A 285 8.39 21.41 -9.27
CA GLY A 285 7.36 22.38 -9.61
C GLY A 285 6.41 22.69 -8.46
N GLU A 286 6.59 22.06 -7.29
CA GLU A 286 5.73 22.22 -6.11
C GLU A 286 5.47 23.70 -5.77
N GLY A 287 4.19 24.09 -5.74
CA GLY A 287 3.73 25.43 -5.38
C GLY A 287 3.71 26.43 -6.55
N VAL A 288 4.36 26.13 -7.68
CA VAL A 288 4.43 27.04 -8.84
C VAL A 288 3.06 27.25 -9.48
N ASN A 289 2.22 26.22 -9.52
CA ASN A 289 0.83 26.33 -9.98
C ASN A 289 0.03 27.36 -9.15
N TRP A 290 0.35 27.54 -7.87
CA TRP A 290 -0.31 28.53 -7.02
C TRP A 290 0.06 29.97 -7.36
N ALA A 291 1.28 30.22 -7.85
CA ALA A 291 1.71 31.56 -8.26
C ALA A 291 0.77 32.15 -9.34
N ALA A 292 0.24 31.29 -10.22
CA ALA A 292 -0.79 31.68 -11.18
C ALA A 292 -2.19 31.69 -10.55
N SER A 293 -2.63 30.59 -9.93
CA SER A 293 -4.01 30.44 -9.43
C SER A 293 -4.38 31.46 -8.34
N SER A 294 -3.41 31.88 -7.51
CA SER A 294 -3.64 32.89 -6.46
C SER A 294 -4.12 34.23 -7.02
N ARG A 295 -3.70 34.60 -8.24
CA ARG A 295 -4.13 35.85 -8.91
C ARG A 295 -5.62 35.87 -9.29
N PHE A 296 -6.22 34.69 -9.48
CA PHE A 296 -7.63 34.55 -9.85
C PHE A 296 -8.53 34.16 -8.67
N THR A 297 -7.94 33.87 -7.50
CA THR A 297 -8.67 33.41 -6.31
C THR A 297 -8.63 34.43 -5.16
N GLY A 298 -8.24 35.67 -5.45
CA GLY A 298 -8.17 36.75 -4.46
C GLY A 298 -6.98 36.63 -3.50
N HIS A 299 -5.85 36.10 -3.97
CA HIS A 299 -4.61 35.94 -3.19
C HIS A 299 -4.79 35.17 -1.88
N LYS A 300 -5.70 34.19 -1.86
CA LYS A 300 -5.87 33.27 -0.73
C LYS A 300 -4.56 32.56 -0.41
N HIS A 301 -4.43 32.11 0.82
CA HIS A 301 -3.29 31.32 1.28
C HIS A 301 -3.45 29.84 0.89
N VAL A 302 -2.33 29.15 0.64
CA VAL A 302 -2.27 27.68 0.55
C VAL A 302 -1.02 27.14 1.23
N PHE A 303 -1.07 25.89 1.69
CA PHE A 303 0.11 25.14 2.09
C PHE A 303 0.65 24.32 0.90
N GLN A 304 1.96 24.23 0.73
CA GLN A 304 2.60 23.32 -0.22
C GLN A 304 3.48 22.33 0.52
N ASN A 305 3.14 21.05 0.46
CA ASN A 305 4.00 20.00 1.02
C ASN A 305 5.21 19.78 0.11
N LEU A 306 6.41 19.72 0.69
CA LEU A 306 7.67 19.54 -0.03
C LEU A 306 8.62 18.66 0.80
N GLY A 307 9.26 17.67 0.16
CA GLY A 307 10.31 16.87 0.82
C GLY A 307 11.67 17.55 0.70
N GLU A 308 12.59 17.25 1.62
CA GLU A 308 13.97 17.74 1.60
C GLU A 308 14.73 17.30 0.34
N GLY A 309 14.50 16.07 -0.14
CA GLY A 309 15.13 15.58 -1.37
C GLY A 309 14.63 16.34 -2.61
N THR A 310 13.34 16.68 -2.64
CA THR A 310 12.76 17.48 -3.72
C THR A 310 13.19 18.94 -3.64
N TYR A 311 13.25 19.51 -2.43
CA TYR A 311 13.82 20.82 -2.18
C TYR A 311 15.24 20.92 -2.76
N TYR A 312 16.10 19.94 -2.48
CA TYR A 312 17.48 19.91 -2.98
C TYR A 312 17.55 19.73 -4.51
N HIS A 313 16.73 18.85 -5.08
CA HIS A 313 16.74 18.57 -6.52
C HIS A 313 16.40 19.83 -7.36
N SER A 314 15.28 20.49 -7.06
CA SER A 314 14.87 21.72 -7.76
C SER A 314 13.76 22.51 -7.06
N GLY A 315 13.19 22.02 -5.95
CA GLY A 315 12.12 22.70 -5.23
C GLY A 315 12.54 24.03 -4.59
N SER A 316 13.82 24.23 -4.29
CA SER A 316 14.37 25.54 -3.90
C SER A 316 14.11 26.61 -4.94
N MET A 317 14.16 26.26 -6.23
CA MET A 317 13.85 27.19 -7.33
C MET A 317 12.37 27.55 -7.39
N ALA A 318 11.47 26.63 -7.03
CA ALA A 318 10.04 26.92 -6.94
C ALA A 318 9.74 27.93 -5.82
N ILE A 319 10.42 27.83 -4.67
CA ILE A 319 10.30 28.81 -3.58
C ILE A 319 10.77 30.18 -4.05
N ARG A 320 11.94 30.28 -4.70
CA ARG A 320 12.44 31.54 -5.28
C ARG A 320 11.43 32.15 -6.26
N GLN A 321 10.84 31.32 -7.13
CA GLN A 321 9.81 31.78 -8.07
C GLN A 321 8.55 32.28 -7.36
N ALA A 322 8.08 31.60 -6.30
CA ALA A 322 6.93 32.03 -5.52
C ALA A 322 7.17 33.38 -4.82
N ILE A 323 8.39 33.62 -4.33
CA ILE A 323 8.81 34.91 -3.75
C ILE A 323 8.74 36.01 -4.82
N ALA A 324 9.34 35.78 -5.99
CA ALA A 324 9.30 36.72 -7.10
C ALA A 324 7.86 37.04 -7.56
N ALA A 325 6.99 36.03 -7.52
CA ALA A 325 5.57 36.18 -7.86
C ALA A 325 4.72 36.83 -6.76
N LYS A 326 5.29 37.08 -5.56
CA LYS A 326 4.58 37.52 -4.36
C LYS A 326 3.38 36.62 -4.03
N ALA A 327 3.54 35.31 -4.23
CA ALA A 327 2.48 34.35 -3.94
C ALA A 327 2.23 34.26 -2.43
N ASN A 328 0.96 34.09 -2.04
CA ASN A 328 0.57 33.88 -0.64
C ASN A 328 0.55 32.38 -0.33
N ILE A 329 1.65 31.85 0.20
CA ILE A 329 1.89 30.40 0.29
C ILE A 329 2.86 30.05 1.42
N THR A 330 2.57 28.97 2.16
CA THR A 330 3.51 28.37 3.11
C THR A 330 4.08 27.07 2.54
N TYR A 331 5.39 27.01 2.37
CA TYR A 331 6.09 25.78 2.03
C TYR A 331 6.37 24.96 3.29
N LYS A 332 5.82 23.75 3.35
CA LYS A 332 6.02 22.77 4.43
C LYS A 332 7.10 21.79 4.01
N ILE A 333 8.35 22.09 4.38
CA ILE A 333 9.52 21.28 4.06
C ILE A 333 9.67 20.20 5.13
N LEU A 334 9.33 18.97 4.78
CA LEU A 334 9.55 17.81 5.65
C LEU A 334 11.01 17.34 5.51
N PHE A 335 11.80 17.49 6.58
CA PHE A 335 13.14 16.91 6.69
C PHE A 335 13.05 15.59 7.47
N ASN A 336 13.17 14.47 6.74
CA ASN A 336 13.05 13.13 7.30
C ASN A 336 14.34 12.30 7.20
N ASP A 337 15.42 12.89 6.67
CA ASP A 337 16.77 12.32 6.59
C ASP A 337 16.85 11.07 5.69
N ALA A 338 15.94 10.96 4.72
CA ALA A 338 15.92 9.86 3.75
C ALA A 338 15.07 10.19 2.51
N VAL A 339 15.48 9.66 1.36
CA VAL A 339 14.58 9.51 0.20
C VAL A 339 13.66 8.32 0.47
N ALA A 340 12.60 8.58 1.25
CA ALA A 340 11.83 7.52 1.92
C ALA A 340 11.22 6.48 0.98
N MET A 341 10.74 6.89 -0.21
CA MET A 341 10.10 5.97 -1.15
C MET A 341 11.07 5.07 -1.93
N THR A 342 12.37 5.38 -1.96
CA THR A 342 13.37 4.63 -2.76
C THR A 342 14.12 3.58 -1.94
N GLY A 343 13.54 3.12 -0.83
CA GLY A 343 14.22 2.18 0.06
C GLY A 343 15.05 2.83 1.17
N GLY A 344 14.89 4.13 1.37
CA GLY A 344 15.65 4.91 2.35
C GLY A 344 17.08 5.20 1.87
N GLN A 345 17.23 5.58 0.60
CA GLN A 345 18.50 6.10 0.11
C GLN A 345 18.84 7.41 0.84
N PRO A 346 20.14 7.70 1.07
CA PRO A 346 20.54 9.02 1.53
C PRO A 346 20.12 10.07 0.51
N VAL A 347 19.90 11.30 0.96
CA VAL A 347 19.70 12.43 0.06
C VAL A 347 21.05 12.75 -0.60
N ASP A 348 21.07 12.94 -1.92
CA ASP A 348 22.33 13.14 -2.68
C ASP A 348 23.10 14.43 -2.31
N GLY A 349 22.44 15.38 -1.63
CA GLY A 349 22.98 16.70 -1.30
C GLY A 349 23.46 16.87 0.13
N PRO A 350 24.42 17.80 0.40
CA PRO A 350 24.80 18.21 1.75
C PRO A 350 23.70 19.08 2.38
N ILE A 351 22.53 18.48 2.61
CA ILE A 351 21.35 19.16 3.13
C ILE A 351 21.19 18.90 4.63
N SER A 352 20.80 19.95 5.35
CA SER A 352 20.46 19.89 6.77
C SER A 352 19.34 20.89 7.07
N VAL A 353 18.69 20.77 8.22
CA VAL A 353 17.72 21.77 8.69
C VAL A 353 18.33 23.17 8.71
N HIS A 354 19.56 23.30 9.23
CA HIS A 354 20.30 24.57 9.25
C HIS A 354 20.52 25.12 7.83
N ALA A 355 21.01 24.29 6.91
CA ALA A 355 21.26 24.71 5.53
C ALA A 355 19.97 25.16 4.82
N ILE A 356 18.85 24.47 5.03
CA ILE A 356 17.54 24.88 4.50
C ILE A 356 17.14 26.23 5.09
N ALA A 357 17.18 26.39 6.42
CA ALA A 357 16.79 27.63 7.08
C ALA A 357 17.59 28.84 6.59
N HIS A 358 18.92 28.72 6.53
CA HIS A 358 19.82 29.76 6.00
C HIS A 358 19.56 30.07 4.53
N SER A 359 19.38 29.03 3.71
CA SER A 359 19.10 29.20 2.28
C SER A 359 17.78 29.92 2.04
N VAL A 360 16.66 29.48 2.66
CA VAL A 360 15.36 30.12 2.43
C VAL A 360 15.29 31.53 3.03
N ARG A 361 16.01 31.80 4.12
CA ARG A 361 16.17 33.17 4.64
C ARG A 361 16.86 34.07 3.62
N ALA A 362 17.97 33.60 3.02
CA ALA A 362 18.72 34.34 2.02
C ALA A 362 17.90 34.63 0.75
N GLU A 363 16.97 33.76 0.38
CA GLU A 363 16.02 34.00 -0.73
C GLU A 363 14.96 35.08 -0.41
N GLY A 364 14.81 35.48 0.86
CA GLY A 364 13.88 36.52 1.30
C GLY A 364 12.56 36.00 1.88
N VAL A 365 12.50 34.74 2.35
CA VAL A 365 11.34 34.24 3.09
C VAL A 365 11.14 35.07 4.36
N ALA A 366 9.92 35.56 4.59
CA ALA A 366 9.61 36.47 5.68
C ALA A 366 9.60 35.77 7.05
N ARG A 367 8.90 34.62 7.13
CA ARG A 367 8.71 33.84 8.36
C ARG A 367 9.13 32.38 8.15
N ILE A 368 9.95 31.88 9.07
CA ILE A 368 10.43 30.50 9.08
C ILE A 368 10.15 29.89 10.45
N ALA A 369 9.38 28.79 10.50
CA ALA A 369 9.12 28.03 11.72
C ALA A 369 9.76 26.63 11.62
N LEU A 370 10.54 26.24 12.63
CA LEU A 370 11.09 24.90 12.77
C LEU A 370 10.25 24.11 13.77
N VAL A 371 9.64 23.02 13.31
CA VAL A 371 8.86 22.09 14.13
C VAL A 371 9.60 20.76 14.21
N SER A 372 9.79 20.19 15.41
CA SER A 372 10.50 18.91 15.59
C SER A 372 9.86 18.00 16.64
N ASP A 373 10.06 16.68 16.51
CA ASP A 373 9.76 15.71 17.57
C ASP A 373 10.80 15.68 18.72
N ASP A 374 11.93 16.37 18.52
CA ASP A 374 12.96 16.60 19.53
C ASP A 374 13.57 18.01 19.35
N PRO A 375 12.84 19.07 19.73
CA PRO A 375 13.27 20.46 19.50
C PRO A 375 14.54 20.83 20.27
N ALA A 376 14.88 20.10 21.35
CA ALA A 376 16.06 20.37 22.17
C ALA A 376 17.39 20.14 21.44
N GLN A 377 17.39 19.45 20.29
CA GLN A 377 18.58 19.26 19.46
C GLN A 377 18.99 20.52 18.68
N PHE A 378 18.15 21.56 18.65
CA PHE A 378 18.40 22.79 17.89
C PHE A 378 18.64 23.97 18.82
N SER A 379 19.72 24.72 18.57
CA SER A 379 19.99 25.98 19.25
C SER A 379 19.52 27.15 18.38
N PRO A 380 18.79 28.13 18.93
CA PRO A 380 18.46 29.36 18.21
C PRO A 380 19.69 30.09 17.64
N ALA A 381 20.86 29.96 18.27
CA ALA A 381 22.10 30.62 17.84
C ALA A 381 22.67 30.07 16.52
N ASP A 382 22.32 28.83 16.15
CA ASP A 382 22.81 28.19 14.92
C ASP A 382 21.87 28.42 13.72
N LEU A 383 20.72 29.06 13.97
CA LEU A 383 19.68 29.35 12.98
C LEU A 383 19.71 30.83 12.57
N PRO A 384 19.17 31.18 11.38
CA PRO A 384 19.02 32.58 11.00
C PRO A 384 18.12 33.36 11.96
N ASP A 385 18.34 34.67 12.03
CA ASP A 385 17.49 35.55 12.84
C ASP A 385 16.00 35.40 12.49
N GLY A 386 15.16 35.37 13.54
CA GLY A 386 13.70 35.26 13.43
C GLY A 386 13.16 33.86 13.11
N VAL A 387 13.98 32.81 13.11
CA VAL A 387 13.48 31.42 13.11
C VAL A 387 12.98 31.05 14.52
N THR A 388 11.78 30.51 14.61
CA THR A 388 11.23 29.99 15.87
C THR A 388 11.29 28.47 15.91
N ILE A 389 11.49 27.89 17.09
CA ILE A 389 11.59 26.44 17.31
C ILE A 389 10.38 25.99 18.13
N HIS A 390 9.66 24.99 17.65
CA HIS A 390 8.43 24.50 18.26
C HIS A 390 8.44 22.97 18.39
N PRO A 391 7.86 22.43 19.48
CA PRO A 391 7.51 21.02 19.54
C PRO A 391 6.37 20.68 18.56
N ARG A 392 6.33 19.44 18.07
CA ARG A 392 5.30 18.98 17.11
C ARG A 392 3.86 19.12 17.61
N GLU A 393 3.64 19.20 18.92
CA GLU A 393 2.33 19.37 19.53
C GLU A 393 1.71 20.76 19.24
N GLU A 394 2.54 21.76 18.92
CA GLU A 394 2.14 23.12 18.55
C GLU A 394 1.91 23.29 17.04
N MET A 395 1.98 22.21 16.25
CA MET A 395 1.92 22.25 14.79
C MET A 395 0.65 22.92 14.23
N ASP A 396 -0.50 22.80 14.88
CA ASP A 396 -1.73 23.46 14.42
C ASP A 396 -1.65 24.98 14.62
N ASP A 397 -1.23 25.42 15.80
CA ASP A 397 -1.11 26.84 16.17
C ASP A 397 -0.09 27.56 15.28
N VAL A 398 1.09 26.95 15.08
CA VAL A 398 2.13 27.47 14.17
C VAL A 398 1.59 27.59 12.74
N GLN A 399 0.85 26.60 12.24
CA GLN A 399 0.29 26.69 10.89
C GLN A 399 -0.78 27.77 10.77
N ARG A 400 -1.61 28.00 11.80
CA ARG A 400 -2.58 29.11 11.81
C ARG A 400 -1.89 30.46 11.73
N GLU A 401 -0.83 30.64 12.51
CA GLU A 401 0.02 31.84 12.42
C GLU A 401 0.57 32.02 10.99
N LEU A 402 1.19 30.97 10.41
CA LEU A 402 1.79 31.04 9.08
C LEU A 402 0.80 31.30 7.95
N ARG A 403 -0.45 30.84 8.10
CA ARG A 403 -1.54 31.06 7.14
C ARG A 403 -1.92 32.54 7.00
N ASP A 404 -1.83 33.28 8.10
CA ASP A 404 -2.27 34.66 8.17
C ASP A 404 -1.15 35.65 7.79
N ILE A 405 0.06 35.16 7.54
CA ILE A 405 1.21 35.93 7.05
C ILE A 405 1.14 36.06 5.53
N SER A 406 1.11 37.30 5.04
CA SER A 406 1.13 37.58 3.61
C SER A 406 2.48 37.28 2.97
N GLY A 407 2.44 36.65 1.79
CA GLY A 407 3.62 36.33 1.00
C GLY A 407 4.10 34.89 1.21
N VAL A 408 5.41 34.67 1.09
CA VAL A 408 5.99 33.33 1.21
C VAL A 408 6.52 33.10 2.62
N SER A 409 6.03 32.05 3.27
CA SER A 409 6.55 31.55 4.54
C SER A 409 7.00 30.09 4.43
N VAL A 410 7.83 29.64 5.37
CA VAL A 410 8.37 28.27 5.39
C VAL A 410 8.15 27.63 6.76
N LEU A 411 7.64 26.41 6.76
CA LEU A 411 7.62 25.52 7.91
C LEU A 411 8.57 24.36 7.63
N ILE A 412 9.65 24.25 8.39
CA ILE A 412 10.55 23.09 8.36
C ILE A 412 10.05 22.11 9.41
N TYR A 413 9.54 20.95 9.00
CA TYR A 413 9.14 19.89 9.91
C TYR A 413 10.25 18.84 9.94
N GLN A 414 10.97 18.72 11.05
CA GLN A 414 12.04 17.75 11.20
C GLN A 414 11.56 16.54 12.01
N GLN A 415 11.60 15.36 11.39
CA GLN A 415 11.39 14.08 12.07
C GLN A 415 11.83 12.93 11.17
N THR A 416 12.71 12.05 11.65
CA THR A 416 13.26 10.94 10.86
C THR A 416 12.17 10.01 10.29
N CYS A 417 12.35 9.57 9.04
CA CYS A 417 11.50 8.58 8.40
C CYS A 417 11.31 7.34 9.28
N ALA A 418 10.05 6.93 9.53
CA ALA A 418 9.74 5.84 10.44
C ALA A 418 10.35 4.48 10.05
N THR A 419 10.45 4.20 8.74
CA THR A 419 11.09 2.97 8.25
C THR A 419 12.60 2.98 8.48
N GLU A 420 13.25 4.13 8.27
CA GLU A 420 14.68 4.28 8.50
C GLU A 420 15.01 4.30 10.01
N LYS A 421 14.18 4.96 10.82
CA LYS A 421 14.21 4.90 12.29
C LYS A 421 14.21 3.45 12.79
N ARG A 422 13.33 2.60 12.25
CA ARG A 422 13.29 1.16 12.56
C ARG A 422 14.56 0.43 12.11
N ARG A 423 15.08 0.74 10.92
CA ARG A 423 16.29 0.13 10.36
C ARG A 423 17.52 0.42 11.21
N ARG A 424 17.73 1.70 11.57
CA ARG A 424 18.84 2.15 12.42
C ARG A 424 18.78 1.51 13.81
N ARG A 425 17.59 1.47 14.43
CA ARG A 425 17.38 0.75 15.71
C ARG A 425 17.76 -0.73 15.63
N LYS A 426 17.33 -1.42 14.57
CA LYS A 426 17.64 -2.85 14.38
C LYS A 426 19.14 -3.11 14.14
N ARG A 427 19.86 -2.12 13.61
CA ARG A 427 21.32 -2.13 13.40
C ARG A 427 22.13 -1.58 14.59
N GLY A 428 21.47 -1.15 15.67
CA GLY A 428 22.15 -0.52 16.82
C GLY A 428 22.67 0.90 16.55
N GLN A 429 22.28 1.53 15.44
CA GLN A 429 22.70 2.89 15.05
C GLN A 429 21.80 4.00 15.63
N MET A 430 20.74 3.64 16.35
CA MET A 430 19.83 4.56 17.01
C MET A 430 19.22 3.88 18.24
N ALA A 431 19.02 4.63 19.32
CA ALA A 431 18.39 4.11 20.53
C ALA A 431 16.96 3.60 20.26
N ASP A 432 16.67 2.38 20.72
CA ASP A 432 15.32 1.83 20.73
C ASP A 432 14.70 1.99 22.13
N PRO A 433 13.69 2.86 22.31
CA PRO A 433 13.13 3.10 23.63
C PRO A 433 12.44 1.83 24.14
N ARG A 434 12.73 1.45 25.39
CA ARG A 434 12.07 0.33 26.10
C ARG A 434 10.69 0.73 26.63
N ARG A 435 9.87 1.29 25.73
CA ARG A 435 8.55 1.85 26.00
C ARG A 435 7.55 1.28 25.00
N PHE A 436 6.42 0.78 25.49
CA PHE A 436 5.37 0.18 24.66
C PHE A 436 4.00 0.74 25.02
N ALA A 437 3.24 1.18 24.02
CA ALA A 437 1.83 1.48 24.20
C ALA A 437 1.03 0.17 24.15
N TYR A 438 0.15 -0.04 25.13
CA TYR A 438 -0.70 -1.22 25.24
C TYR A 438 -2.14 -0.80 25.53
N ILE A 439 -3.11 -1.56 25.01
CA ILE A 439 -4.54 -1.27 25.16
C ILE A 439 -5.19 -2.38 25.97
N ASN A 440 -5.85 -2.02 27.07
CA ASN A 440 -6.81 -2.89 27.74
C ASN A 440 -8.09 -2.97 26.88
N ASP A 441 -8.36 -4.12 26.28
CA ASP A 441 -9.48 -4.31 25.35
C ASP A 441 -10.85 -4.26 26.04
N LEU A 442 -10.93 -4.69 27.30
CA LEU A 442 -12.12 -4.57 28.13
C LEU A 442 -12.45 -3.10 28.40
N VAL A 443 -11.45 -2.23 28.61
CA VAL A 443 -11.65 -0.77 28.74
C VAL A 443 -11.88 -0.13 27.36
N CYS A 444 -11.32 -0.66 26.28
CA CYS A 444 -11.51 -0.10 24.95
C CYS A 444 -13.00 -0.07 24.53
N GLU A 445 -13.48 1.07 24.04
CA GLU A 445 -14.82 1.21 23.47
C GLU A 445 -14.85 0.96 21.96
N GLY A 446 -13.70 0.73 21.32
CA GLY A 446 -13.64 0.53 19.86
C GLY A 446 -14.02 1.80 19.06
N CYS A 447 -13.88 2.99 19.66
CA CYS A 447 -14.31 4.25 19.05
C CYS A 447 -13.48 4.67 17.83
N GLY A 448 -12.19 4.29 17.78
CA GLY A 448 -11.27 4.63 16.69
C GLY A 448 -10.55 5.98 16.84
N ASP A 449 -10.78 6.72 17.93
CA ASP A 449 -10.14 8.05 18.12
C ASP A 449 -8.60 7.96 18.11
N CYS A 450 -8.02 6.91 18.70
CA CYS A 450 -6.57 6.64 18.59
C CYS A 450 -6.08 6.44 17.14
N SER A 451 -6.92 5.91 16.24
CA SER A 451 -6.62 5.77 14.82
C SER A 451 -6.73 7.12 14.08
N ILE A 452 -7.71 7.96 14.45
CA ILE A 452 -7.88 9.32 13.91
C ILE A 452 -6.68 10.20 14.28
N GLU A 453 -6.24 10.14 15.54
CA GLU A 453 -5.10 10.92 16.01
C GLU A 453 -3.79 10.49 15.34
N SER A 454 -3.51 9.18 15.34
CA SER A 454 -2.21 8.65 14.91
C SER A 454 -2.10 8.33 13.42
N ASN A 455 -3.24 8.11 12.76
CA ASN A 455 -3.30 7.59 11.39
C ASN A 455 -2.41 6.34 11.18
N CYS A 456 -2.36 5.46 12.19
CA CYS A 456 -1.34 4.41 12.31
C CYS A 456 -1.90 3.01 12.04
N LEU A 457 -1.26 2.28 11.11
CA LEU A 457 -1.63 0.90 10.77
C LEU A 457 -1.27 -0.14 11.83
N SER A 458 -0.48 0.23 12.85
CA SER A 458 -0.24 -0.63 14.00
C SER A 458 -1.33 -0.53 15.07
N VAL A 459 -2.37 0.29 14.87
CA VAL A 459 -3.59 0.28 15.68
C VAL A 459 -4.59 -0.65 14.98
N GLU A 460 -4.59 -1.91 15.41
CA GLU A 460 -5.31 -2.99 14.74
C GLU A 460 -6.66 -3.26 15.41
N PRO A 461 -7.67 -3.75 14.66
CA PRO A 461 -8.90 -4.26 15.25
C PRO A 461 -8.59 -5.54 16.04
N LYS A 462 -9.29 -5.73 17.16
CA LYS A 462 -9.29 -6.98 17.95
C LYS A 462 -10.73 -7.41 18.14
N GLU A 463 -11.12 -8.56 17.58
CA GLU A 463 -12.45 -9.12 17.84
C GLU A 463 -12.52 -9.66 19.27
N THR A 464 -13.58 -9.31 19.99
CA THR A 464 -13.82 -9.79 21.35
C THR A 464 -15.29 -10.18 21.51
N PRO A 465 -15.65 -11.00 22.52
CA PRO A 465 -17.05 -11.32 22.82
C PRO A 465 -17.95 -10.07 23.09
N PHE A 466 -17.34 -8.94 23.44
CA PHE A 466 -18.01 -7.66 23.69
C PHE A 466 -17.93 -6.70 22.48
N GLY A 467 -17.63 -7.22 21.29
CA GLY A 467 -17.52 -6.50 20.02
C GLY A 467 -16.09 -6.12 19.65
N ARG A 468 -15.95 -5.49 18.49
CA ARG A 468 -14.65 -5.07 17.93
C ARG A 468 -13.98 -3.98 18.77
N LYS A 469 -12.76 -4.27 19.24
CA LYS A 469 -11.89 -3.39 20.03
C LYS A 469 -10.64 -3.00 19.24
N ARG A 470 -9.69 -2.36 19.92
CA ARG A 470 -8.38 -1.98 19.37
C ARG A 470 -7.25 -2.62 20.14
N GLN A 471 -6.16 -2.92 19.43
CA GLN A 471 -4.90 -3.35 20.00
C GLN A 471 -3.73 -2.68 19.29
N ILE A 472 -2.56 -2.66 19.94
CA ILE A 472 -1.32 -2.19 19.32
C ILE A 472 -0.53 -3.41 18.84
N ASN A 473 -0.20 -3.44 17.55
CA ASN A 473 0.75 -4.42 17.04
C ASN A 473 2.17 -4.07 17.50
N LEU A 474 2.62 -4.76 18.55
CA LEU A 474 3.92 -4.53 19.18
C LEU A 474 5.12 -4.90 18.30
N SER A 475 4.92 -5.71 17.25
CA SER A 475 5.98 -6.11 16.30
C SER A 475 6.16 -5.10 15.16
N ALA A 476 5.09 -4.39 14.79
CA ALA A 476 5.07 -3.39 13.72
C ALA A 476 5.19 -1.93 14.21
N CYS A 477 4.89 -1.66 15.48
CA CYS A 477 4.91 -0.31 16.04
C CYS A 477 6.32 0.32 16.00
N ASN A 478 6.42 1.54 15.46
CA ASN A 478 7.66 2.32 15.41
C ASN A 478 7.87 3.27 16.62
N LYS A 479 7.01 3.17 17.64
CA LYS A 479 7.15 3.88 18.92
C LYS A 479 7.17 5.42 18.78
N ASP A 480 6.24 5.94 17.97
CA ASP A 480 5.97 7.38 17.81
C ASP A 480 4.93 7.91 18.83
N PHE A 481 4.14 6.99 19.41
CA PHE A 481 3.18 7.22 20.50
C PHE A 481 2.05 8.23 20.23
N SER A 482 1.90 8.77 19.02
CA SER A 482 0.78 9.67 18.68
C SER A 482 -0.62 9.06 18.89
N CYS A 483 -0.75 7.73 18.98
CA CYS A 483 -2.01 7.06 19.33
C CYS A 483 -2.46 7.36 20.77
N LEU A 484 -1.53 7.74 21.66
CA LEU A 484 -1.83 8.17 23.02
C LEU A 484 -2.57 9.51 23.06
N ASN A 485 -2.56 10.30 21.99
CA ASN A 485 -3.31 11.56 21.92
C ASN A 485 -4.83 11.33 21.89
N GLY A 486 -5.27 10.11 21.51
CA GLY A 486 -6.69 9.78 21.52
C GLY A 486 -7.28 9.83 22.92
N PHE A 487 -8.48 10.39 23.07
CA PHE A 487 -9.16 10.56 24.35
C PHE A 487 -9.74 9.23 24.85
N CYS A 488 -8.87 8.41 25.44
CA CYS A 488 -9.21 7.06 25.87
C CYS A 488 -8.37 6.60 27.08
N PRO A 489 -9.00 6.11 28.17
CA PRO A 489 -8.34 5.59 29.37
C PRO A 489 -7.91 4.12 29.24
N SER A 490 -8.14 3.47 28.09
CA SER A 490 -7.72 2.08 27.87
C SER A 490 -6.21 1.93 27.66
N PHE A 491 -5.52 3.03 27.32
CA PHE A 491 -4.09 3.02 27.06
C PHE A 491 -3.28 3.03 28.35
N VAL A 492 -2.27 2.16 28.37
CA VAL A 492 -1.15 2.24 29.29
C VAL A 492 0.16 2.31 28.49
N THR A 493 1.18 2.94 29.04
CA THR A 493 2.55 2.77 28.57
C THR A 493 3.33 1.89 29.54
N VAL A 494 3.98 0.88 29.00
CA VAL A 494 4.83 -0.04 29.74
C VAL A 494 6.27 0.41 29.56
N GLU A 495 6.89 0.92 30.62
CA GLU A 495 8.24 1.50 30.63
C GLU A 495 9.27 0.49 31.14
N GLY A 496 10.50 0.57 30.62
CA GLY A 496 11.60 -0.34 30.96
C GLY A 496 11.41 -1.78 30.48
N ALA A 497 10.35 -2.06 29.71
CA ALA A 497 9.96 -3.41 29.37
C ALA A 497 10.79 -4.05 28.25
N THR A 498 10.88 -5.38 28.30
CA THR A 498 11.37 -6.21 27.21
C THR A 498 10.34 -7.29 26.93
N ARG A 499 9.96 -7.50 25.66
CA ARG A 499 8.97 -8.53 25.31
C ARG A 499 9.50 -9.93 25.63
N ARG A 500 8.62 -10.80 26.14
CA ARG A 500 8.94 -12.23 26.28
C ARG A 500 9.01 -12.84 24.88
N THR A 501 10.06 -13.62 24.63
CA THR A 501 10.11 -14.48 23.46
C THR A 501 9.22 -15.69 23.73
N LYS A 502 8.12 -15.85 22.98
CA LYS A 502 7.37 -17.11 23.01
C LYS A 502 8.34 -18.23 22.60
N SER A 503 8.52 -19.24 23.45
CA SER A 503 9.36 -20.40 23.10
C SER A 503 8.77 -21.05 21.86
N ALA A 504 9.61 -21.35 20.87
CA ALA A 504 9.18 -22.20 19.76
C ALA A 504 8.62 -23.50 20.34
N SER A 505 7.51 -24.00 19.81
CA SER A 505 7.00 -25.31 20.20
C SER A 505 8.12 -26.34 20.05
N GLN A 506 8.32 -27.21 21.05
CA GLN A 506 9.29 -28.33 21.01
C GLN A 506 8.92 -29.43 19.98
N ILE A 507 8.08 -29.12 18.99
CA ILE A 507 7.83 -30.04 17.89
C ILE A 507 9.06 -29.97 16.99
N ASP A 508 9.78 -31.08 16.82
CA ASP A 508 10.98 -31.16 15.99
C ASP A 508 10.68 -30.78 14.54
N ALA A 509 10.87 -29.49 14.23
CA ALA A 509 10.67 -28.87 12.93
C ALA A 509 11.69 -29.31 11.87
N ILE A 510 12.59 -30.23 12.23
CA ILE A 510 13.74 -30.65 11.42
C ILE A 510 13.54 -32.09 10.90
N ASP A 511 13.12 -33.02 11.76
CA ASP A 511 13.03 -34.44 11.38
C ASP A 511 11.74 -34.79 10.63
N ARG A 512 10.60 -34.21 11.03
CA ARG A 512 9.30 -34.48 10.39
C ARG A 512 9.21 -34.05 8.92
N PRO A 513 9.75 -32.89 8.48
CA PRO A 513 9.73 -32.51 7.07
C PRO A 513 10.51 -33.45 6.14
N ALA A 514 11.47 -34.20 6.68
CA ALA A 514 12.27 -35.15 5.91
C ALA A 514 11.47 -36.40 5.48
N THR A 515 10.40 -36.74 6.21
CA THR A 515 9.53 -37.88 5.90
C THR A 515 8.35 -37.53 5.00
N LEU A 516 8.15 -36.25 4.67
CA LEU A 516 7.08 -35.81 3.79
C LEU A 516 7.37 -36.18 2.32
N PRO A 517 6.36 -36.61 1.54
CA PRO A 517 6.54 -36.90 0.12
C PRO A 517 6.97 -35.65 -0.63
N LEU A 518 7.89 -35.78 -1.59
CA LEU A 518 8.25 -34.66 -2.46
C LEU A 518 7.15 -34.46 -3.52
N PRO A 519 6.73 -33.21 -3.80
CA PRO A 519 5.77 -32.92 -4.86
C PRO A 519 6.38 -33.18 -6.24
N ALA A 520 5.56 -33.60 -7.20
CA ALA A 520 5.97 -33.66 -8.60
C ALA A 520 6.27 -32.24 -9.12
N PRO A 521 7.44 -31.98 -9.72
CA PRO A 521 7.77 -30.67 -10.25
C PRO A 521 6.91 -30.36 -11.47
N ALA A 522 6.50 -29.09 -11.63
CA ALA A 522 5.92 -28.65 -12.90
C ALA A 522 7.02 -28.59 -13.97
N THR A 523 6.69 -28.97 -15.20
CA THR A 523 7.65 -28.92 -16.31
C THR A 523 7.87 -27.48 -16.77
N LEU A 524 9.07 -27.20 -17.27
CA LEU A 524 9.48 -25.88 -17.80
C LEU A 524 9.58 -25.89 -19.33
N ASP A 525 8.83 -26.78 -20.00
CA ASP A 525 8.76 -26.90 -21.46
C ASP A 525 8.26 -25.60 -22.12
N ARG A 526 7.48 -24.84 -21.35
CA ARG A 526 7.05 -23.48 -21.65
C ARG A 526 7.33 -22.59 -20.44
N PRO A 527 7.40 -21.25 -20.60
CA PRO A 527 7.50 -20.35 -19.48
C PRO A 527 6.41 -20.62 -18.43
N TYR A 528 6.80 -20.77 -17.18
CA TYR A 528 5.95 -20.96 -16.03
C TYR A 528 5.76 -19.63 -15.30
N ASP A 529 4.51 -19.16 -15.21
CA ASP A 529 4.15 -17.86 -14.68
C ASP A 529 3.62 -17.98 -13.24
N LEU A 530 4.43 -17.56 -12.26
CA LEU A 530 4.12 -17.57 -10.83
C LEU A 530 3.93 -16.16 -10.30
N LEU A 531 2.71 -15.83 -9.87
CA LEU A 531 2.43 -14.57 -9.21
C LEU A 531 2.59 -14.71 -7.70
N VAL A 532 3.33 -13.81 -7.07
CA VAL A 532 3.29 -13.63 -5.60
C VAL A 532 2.62 -12.30 -5.31
N THR A 533 1.59 -12.31 -4.47
CA THR A 533 0.92 -11.08 -4.05
C THR A 533 1.06 -10.88 -2.55
N GLY A 534 1.14 -9.64 -2.11
CA GLY A 534 1.15 -9.36 -0.68
C GLY A 534 1.30 -7.90 -0.37
N VAL A 535 1.73 -7.62 0.86
CA VAL A 535 1.83 -6.27 1.40
C VAL A 535 3.29 -5.83 1.49
N GLY A 536 3.58 -4.59 1.08
CA GLY A 536 4.93 -4.03 1.16
C GLY A 536 5.49 -4.11 2.58
N GLY A 537 6.76 -4.48 2.70
CA GLY A 537 7.45 -4.59 4.00
C GLY A 537 7.17 -5.85 4.81
N THR A 538 6.42 -6.83 4.30
CA THR A 538 6.17 -8.11 4.98
C THR A 538 7.05 -9.26 4.49
N GLY A 539 7.90 -9.03 3.47
CA GLY A 539 8.81 -10.05 2.92
C GLY A 539 8.35 -10.71 1.62
N VAL A 540 7.36 -10.13 0.91
CA VAL A 540 6.88 -10.61 -0.40
C VAL A 540 8.01 -10.66 -1.44
N ILE A 541 8.81 -9.58 -1.51
CA ILE A 541 9.98 -9.48 -2.39
C ILE A 541 11.01 -10.58 -2.06
N THR A 542 11.16 -10.93 -0.78
CA THR A 542 12.06 -12.00 -0.34
C THR A 542 11.61 -13.36 -0.90
N VAL A 543 10.31 -13.63 -0.97
CA VAL A 543 9.80 -14.86 -1.60
C VAL A 543 10.22 -14.91 -3.07
N GLY A 544 10.06 -13.81 -3.81
CA GLY A 544 10.51 -13.71 -5.20
C GLY A 544 12.01 -13.91 -5.37
N ALA A 545 12.82 -13.25 -4.53
CA ALA A 545 14.27 -13.39 -4.55
C ALA A 545 14.76 -14.82 -4.24
N LEU A 546 14.13 -15.50 -3.28
CA LEU A 546 14.47 -16.88 -2.94
C LEU A 546 14.18 -17.86 -4.08
N ILE A 547 13.01 -17.72 -4.72
CA ILE A 547 12.65 -18.53 -5.89
C ILE A 547 13.59 -18.21 -7.06
N GLY A 548 13.88 -16.93 -7.28
CA GLY A 548 14.81 -16.48 -8.31
C GLY A 548 16.20 -17.06 -8.15
N MET A 549 16.77 -16.99 -6.94
CA MET A 549 18.08 -17.57 -6.65
C MET A 549 18.07 -19.11 -6.77
N ALA A 550 17.02 -19.78 -6.29
CA ALA A 550 16.90 -21.23 -6.43
C ALA A 550 16.89 -21.67 -7.91
N ALA A 551 16.11 -20.99 -8.75
CA ALA A 551 16.08 -21.24 -10.19
C ALA A 551 17.44 -20.96 -10.85
N HIS A 552 18.12 -19.88 -10.44
CA HIS A 552 19.46 -19.57 -10.92
C HIS A 552 20.48 -20.66 -10.58
N LEU A 553 20.45 -21.19 -9.35
CA LEU A 553 21.33 -22.29 -8.93
C LEU A 553 21.13 -23.57 -9.77
N GLU A 554 19.91 -23.80 -10.25
CA GLU A 554 19.55 -24.92 -11.13
C GLU A 554 19.79 -24.63 -12.62
N ARG A 555 20.34 -23.45 -12.96
CA ARG A 555 20.58 -22.98 -14.33
C ARG A 555 19.30 -22.79 -15.17
N HIS A 556 18.15 -22.67 -14.52
CA HIS A 556 16.92 -22.28 -15.19
C HIS A 556 16.95 -20.79 -15.57
N GLY A 557 16.19 -20.45 -16.61
CA GLY A 557 15.83 -19.06 -16.89
C GLY A 557 14.92 -18.52 -15.81
N VAL A 558 15.22 -17.33 -15.30
CA VAL A 558 14.35 -16.64 -14.35
C VAL A 558 14.32 -15.14 -14.60
N SER A 559 13.13 -14.58 -14.45
CA SER A 559 12.91 -13.15 -14.30
C SER A 559 11.96 -12.88 -13.14
N VAL A 560 12.32 -11.93 -12.29
CA VAL A 560 11.50 -11.47 -11.16
C VAL A 560 11.27 -9.98 -11.34
N LEU A 561 10.02 -9.53 -11.45
CA LEU A 561 9.66 -8.12 -11.46
C LEU A 561 8.82 -7.82 -10.22
N ASP A 562 9.36 -6.98 -9.33
CA ASP A 562 8.68 -6.56 -8.12
C ASP A 562 7.98 -5.21 -8.34
N PHE A 563 6.67 -5.24 -8.51
CA PHE A 563 5.88 -4.02 -8.65
C PHE A 563 5.35 -3.59 -7.28
N THR A 564 6.06 -2.65 -6.65
CA THR A 564 5.60 -1.94 -5.46
C THR A 564 4.90 -0.65 -5.91
N GLY A 565 3.67 -0.39 -5.45
CA GLY A 565 2.98 0.87 -5.74
C GLY A 565 3.64 2.07 -5.03
N PHE A 566 2.91 3.18 -4.87
CA PHE A 566 3.43 4.37 -4.17
C PHE A 566 3.89 4.11 -2.72
N ALA A 567 3.38 3.07 -2.05
CA ALA A 567 3.73 2.79 -0.66
C ALA A 567 4.72 1.63 -0.56
N GLN A 568 5.92 1.92 -0.05
CA GLN A 568 6.96 0.92 0.20
C GLN A 568 6.54 -0.12 1.27
N LYS A 569 5.77 0.31 2.28
CA LYS A 569 5.14 -0.58 3.25
C LYS A 569 3.63 -0.40 3.26
N PHE A 570 2.92 -1.48 3.60
CA PHE A 570 1.46 -1.48 3.72
C PHE A 570 0.66 -1.26 2.42
N GLY A 571 1.33 -0.87 1.33
CA GLY A 571 0.79 -0.89 -0.02
C GLY A 571 0.76 -2.29 -0.65
N PRO A 572 0.03 -2.44 -1.77
CA PRO A 572 0.01 -3.69 -2.52
C PRO A 572 1.35 -3.92 -3.23
N VAL A 573 1.80 -5.17 -3.22
CA VAL A 573 2.96 -5.65 -3.96
C VAL A 573 2.55 -6.84 -4.83
N LEU A 574 2.96 -6.79 -6.09
CA LEU A 574 2.84 -7.89 -7.05
C LEU A 574 4.25 -8.24 -7.52
N SER A 575 4.72 -9.44 -7.18
CA SER A 575 5.96 -10.00 -7.69
C SER A 575 5.63 -10.97 -8.81
N TYR A 576 6.06 -10.62 -10.02
CA TYR A 576 5.90 -11.46 -11.20
C TYR A 576 7.15 -12.32 -11.35
N ILE A 577 7.02 -13.62 -11.15
CA ILE A 577 8.12 -14.56 -11.29
C ILE A 577 7.84 -15.41 -12.51
N ARG A 578 8.76 -15.40 -13.48
CA ARG A 578 8.68 -16.26 -14.66
C ARG A 578 9.89 -17.17 -14.68
N LEU A 579 9.64 -18.45 -14.93
CA LEU A 579 10.65 -19.50 -14.93
C LEU A 579 10.61 -20.21 -16.28
N ALA A 580 11.75 -20.60 -16.82
CA ALA A 580 11.83 -21.38 -18.05
C ALA A 580 13.07 -22.28 -18.03
N ALA A 581 13.16 -23.23 -18.96
CA ALA A 581 14.31 -24.12 -19.06
C ALA A 581 15.64 -23.36 -19.27
N SER A 582 15.63 -22.21 -19.96
CA SER A 582 16.79 -21.34 -20.13
C SER A 582 16.42 -19.85 -20.09
N PRO A 583 17.38 -18.94 -19.79
CA PRO A 583 17.13 -17.49 -19.77
C PRO A 583 16.59 -16.93 -21.09
N GLU A 584 17.02 -17.47 -22.23
CA GLU A 584 16.64 -17.00 -23.58
C GLU A 584 15.16 -17.25 -23.91
N ALA A 585 14.55 -18.24 -23.26
CA ALA A 585 13.13 -18.55 -23.41
C ALA A 585 12.20 -17.55 -22.70
N LEU A 586 12.75 -16.65 -21.88
CA LEU A 586 12.00 -15.58 -21.22
C LEU A 586 12.14 -14.28 -22.00
N HIS A 587 11.05 -13.83 -22.58
CA HIS A 587 11.03 -12.58 -23.33
C HIS A 587 10.56 -11.41 -22.47
N GLN A 588 9.37 -11.46 -21.89
CA GLN A 588 8.86 -10.42 -20.98
C GLN A 588 9.11 -10.75 -19.50
N VAL A 589 9.15 -9.73 -18.64
CA VAL A 589 9.29 -9.90 -17.18
C VAL A 589 7.94 -9.89 -16.44
N ARG A 590 6.89 -9.34 -17.05
CA ARG A 590 5.54 -9.27 -16.48
C ARG A 590 4.73 -10.50 -16.87
N ILE A 591 3.88 -10.99 -15.96
CA ILE A 591 2.88 -12.02 -16.30
C ILE A 591 1.73 -11.33 -17.04
N ASP A 592 1.42 -11.83 -18.23
CA ASP A 592 0.35 -11.27 -19.05
C ASP A 592 -1.04 -11.62 -18.48
N GLN A 593 -2.03 -10.91 -18.98
CA GLN A 593 -3.43 -11.13 -18.71
C GLN A 593 -3.83 -12.59 -18.98
N GLY A 594 -4.29 -13.31 -17.94
CA GLY A 594 -4.77 -14.68 -18.05
C GLY A 594 -3.68 -15.70 -18.34
N ALA A 595 -2.45 -15.44 -17.88
CA ALA A 595 -1.29 -16.32 -18.11
C ALA A 595 -0.83 -17.07 -16.85
N ALA A 596 -1.18 -16.62 -15.64
CA ALA A 596 -0.65 -17.18 -14.39
C ALA A 596 -0.94 -18.69 -14.24
N ASP A 597 0.09 -19.49 -14.07
CA ASP A 597 0.00 -20.91 -13.75
C ASP A 597 -0.23 -21.13 -12.26
N ALA A 598 0.39 -20.29 -11.42
CA ALA A 598 0.25 -20.37 -9.98
C ALA A 598 0.23 -19.00 -9.28
N LEU A 599 -0.30 -19.01 -8.05
CA LEU A 599 -0.42 -17.86 -7.16
C LEU A 599 0.03 -18.22 -5.74
N ILE A 600 0.98 -17.46 -5.19
CA ILE A 600 1.24 -17.40 -3.75
C ILE A 600 0.66 -16.08 -3.24
N GLY A 601 -0.54 -16.14 -2.67
CA GLY A 601 -1.23 -14.98 -2.11
C GLY A 601 -0.90 -14.79 -0.65
N CYS A 602 0.14 -13.99 -0.33
CA CYS A 602 0.47 -13.63 1.05
C CYS A 602 -0.51 -12.63 1.67
N ASP A 603 -1.35 -11.97 0.87
CA ASP A 603 -2.46 -11.11 1.32
C ASP A 603 -3.70 -11.30 0.44
N LEU A 604 -4.84 -11.52 1.07
CA LEU A 604 -6.11 -11.81 0.39
C LEU A 604 -6.68 -10.61 -0.39
N VAL A 605 -6.50 -9.38 0.11
CA VAL A 605 -7.03 -8.18 -0.55
C VAL A 605 -6.24 -7.90 -1.83
N VAL A 606 -4.91 -8.04 -1.79
CA VAL A 606 -4.09 -7.91 -3.00
C VAL A 606 -4.35 -9.05 -3.98
N SER A 607 -4.48 -10.29 -3.49
CA SER A 607 -4.82 -11.47 -4.31
C SER A 607 -6.16 -11.33 -5.04
N SER A 608 -7.12 -10.62 -4.47
CA SER A 608 -8.44 -10.38 -5.07
C SER A 608 -8.55 -9.04 -5.79
N SER A 609 -7.44 -8.31 -5.99
CA SER A 609 -7.47 -7.03 -6.69
C SER A 609 -7.64 -7.22 -8.21
N PRO A 610 -8.21 -6.23 -8.93
CA PRO A 610 -8.31 -6.29 -10.39
C PRO A 610 -6.97 -6.50 -11.10
N LYS A 611 -5.89 -5.90 -10.57
CA LYS A 611 -4.55 -6.01 -11.16
C LYS A 611 -3.94 -7.41 -11.01
N ALA A 612 -4.18 -8.08 -9.87
CA ALA A 612 -3.75 -9.46 -9.66
C ALA A 612 -4.65 -10.43 -10.43
N SER A 613 -5.97 -10.32 -10.24
CA SER A 613 -6.95 -11.22 -10.86
C SER A 613 -6.98 -11.19 -12.38
N GLY A 614 -6.60 -10.07 -13.00
CA GLY A 614 -6.40 -10.01 -14.45
C GLY A 614 -5.39 -11.02 -14.99
N THR A 615 -4.42 -11.49 -14.17
CA THR A 615 -3.46 -12.53 -14.62
C THR A 615 -4.01 -13.95 -14.48
N TYR A 616 -5.12 -14.16 -13.77
CA TYR A 616 -5.65 -15.49 -13.48
C TYR A 616 -6.36 -16.08 -14.69
N ARG A 617 -6.34 -17.41 -14.74
CA ARG A 617 -7.09 -18.23 -15.69
C ARG A 617 -7.70 -19.42 -14.96
N ARG A 618 -8.69 -20.05 -15.59
CA ARG A 618 -9.18 -21.34 -15.10
C ARG A 618 -8.02 -22.33 -15.04
N GLY A 619 -7.87 -23.01 -13.90
CA GLY A 619 -6.74 -23.92 -13.67
C GLY A 619 -5.50 -23.30 -13.00
N THR A 620 -5.47 -21.98 -12.75
CA THR A 620 -4.41 -21.38 -11.92
C THR A 620 -4.42 -22.01 -10.52
N ARG A 621 -3.28 -22.49 -10.02
CA ARG A 621 -3.18 -23.13 -8.69
C ARG A 621 -2.79 -22.09 -7.64
N ALA A 622 -3.55 -21.99 -6.56
CA ALA A 622 -3.34 -20.92 -5.57
C ALA A 622 -3.06 -21.45 -4.15
N ALA A 623 -2.12 -20.80 -3.48
CA ALA A 623 -1.89 -20.89 -2.04
C ALA A 623 -2.15 -19.50 -1.43
N ILE A 624 -3.22 -19.36 -0.66
CA ILE A 624 -3.69 -18.07 -0.13
C ILE A 624 -3.60 -18.03 1.40
N ASN A 625 -3.00 -16.96 1.91
CA ASN A 625 -2.99 -16.62 3.31
C ASN A 625 -4.34 -15.99 3.70
N THR A 626 -5.03 -16.58 4.68
CA THR A 626 -6.33 -16.10 5.17
C THR A 626 -6.22 -15.08 6.29
N ALA A 627 -5.00 -14.73 6.72
CA ALA A 627 -4.78 -13.72 7.74
C ALA A 627 -5.32 -12.36 7.32
N GLU A 628 -6.13 -11.75 8.19
CA GLU A 628 -6.68 -10.42 7.99
C GLU A 628 -5.66 -9.35 8.40
N MET A 629 -5.04 -8.72 7.42
CA MET A 629 -4.08 -7.65 7.64
C MET A 629 -4.76 -6.27 7.52
N PRO A 630 -4.50 -5.31 8.43
CA PRO A 630 -5.17 -4.00 8.44
C PRO A 630 -4.90 -3.20 7.16
N THR A 631 -5.95 -2.62 6.56
CA THR A 631 -5.85 -1.66 5.44
C THR A 631 -5.96 -0.21 5.94
N GLY A 632 -5.66 0.77 5.08
CA GLY A 632 -5.91 2.18 5.38
C GLY A 632 -7.36 2.47 5.75
N ASP A 633 -8.30 1.71 5.19
CA ASP A 633 -9.73 1.85 5.48
C ASP A 633 -10.04 1.53 6.94
N VAL A 634 -9.32 0.58 7.57
CA VAL A 634 -9.51 0.23 9.00
C VAL A 634 -9.06 1.35 9.93
N VAL A 635 -8.14 2.22 9.46
CA VAL A 635 -7.68 3.40 10.21
C VAL A 635 -8.74 4.51 10.19
N ARG A 636 -9.44 4.69 9.06
CA ARG A 636 -10.45 5.74 8.90
C ARG A 636 -11.84 5.31 9.35
N PHE A 637 -12.23 4.11 8.95
CA PHE A 637 -13.54 3.54 9.21
C PHE A 637 -13.38 2.43 10.24
N ARG A 638 -13.84 2.74 11.46
CA ARG A 638 -13.57 1.89 12.61
C ARG A 638 -14.11 0.45 12.45
N ASP A 639 -15.17 0.28 11.68
CA ASP A 639 -15.84 -1.01 11.45
C ASP A 639 -15.60 -1.56 10.02
N ALA A 640 -14.56 -1.09 9.31
CA ALA A 640 -14.24 -1.60 7.97
C ALA A 640 -14.03 -3.13 7.97
N ASP A 641 -14.70 -3.81 7.04
CA ASP A 641 -14.59 -5.25 6.81
C ASP A 641 -13.75 -5.52 5.54
N LEU A 642 -12.84 -6.48 5.64
CA LEU A 642 -12.05 -6.97 4.52
C LEU A 642 -12.85 -7.89 3.60
N ALA A 643 -14.03 -8.36 4.04
CA ALA A 643 -14.90 -9.28 3.31
C ALA A 643 -14.16 -10.56 2.89
N SER A 644 -13.31 -11.08 3.78
CA SER A 644 -12.41 -12.21 3.50
C SER A 644 -13.13 -13.43 2.92
N PRO A 645 -14.28 -13.89 3.45
CA PRO A 645 -15.02 -15.02 2.87
C PRO A 645 -15.49 -14.75 1.43
N ALA A 646 -15.93 -13.52 1.12
CA ALA A 646 -16.37 -13.15 -0.22
C ALA A 646 -15.21 -13.11 -1.22
N ARG A 647 -14.04 -12.59 -0.79
CA ARG A 647 -12.81 -12.56 -1.60
C ARG A 647 -12.29 -13.96 -1.92
N LEU A 648 -12.29 -14.87 -0.94
CA LEU A 648 -11.90 -16.26 -1.17
C LEU A 648 -12.82 -16.96 -2.17
N ARG A 649 -14.15 -16.81 -2.03
CA ARG A 649 -15.11 -17.35 -3.00
C ARG A 649 -14.93 -16.76 -4.40
N ALA A 650 -14.64 -15.47 -4.50
CA ALA A 650 -14.39 -14.83 -5.79
C ALA A 650 -13.14 -15.37 -6.48
N ILE A 651 -12.05 -15.60 -5.72
CA ILE A 651 -10.84 -16.25 -6.26
C ILE A 651 -11.17 -17.68 -6.72
N GLY A 652 -11.83 -18.47 -5.87
CA GLY A 652 -12.24 -19.85 -6.18
C GLY A 652 -13.08 -19.96 -7.45
N ARG A 653 -14.03 -19.03 -7.68
CA ARG A 653 -14.83 -18.97 -8.91
C ARG A 653 -13.98 -18.79 -10.17
N VAL A 654 -12.94 -17.95 -10.13
CA VAL A 654 -12.10 -17.65 -11.30
C VAL A 654 -11.13 -18.80 -11.61
N ILE A 655 -10.49 -19.36 -10.59
CA ILE A 655 -9.43 -20.37 -10.78
C ILE A 655 -9.94 -21.82 -10.75
N GLY A 656 -11.13 -22.04 -10.18
CA GLY A 656 -11.71 -23.34 -9.82
C GLY A 656 -11.44 -23.72 -8.37
N ASP A 657 -12.48 -24.07 -7.60
CA ASP A 657 -12.38 -24.32 -6.15
C ASP A 657 -11.37 -25.42 -5.78
N GLY A 658 -11.24 -26.46 -6.60
CA GLY A 658 -10.25 -27.53 -6.40
C GLY A 658 -8.78 -27.07 -6.52
N ASN A 659 -8.53 -25.90 -7.09
CA ASN A 659 -7.20 -25.32 -7.25
C ASN A 659 -6.80 -24.38 -6.10
N LEU A 660 -7.70 -24.13 -5.15
CA LEU A 660 -7.50 -23.20 -4.05
C LEU A 660 -6.99 -23.92 -2.78
N GLY A 661 -5.83 -23.52 -2.28
CA GLY A 661 -5.31 -23.89 -0.97
C GLY A 661 -5.26 -22.70 -0.04
N THR A 662 -5.65 -22.88 1.22
CA THR A 662 -5.71 -21.78 2.20
C THR A 662 -5.05 -22.15 3.52
N ILE A 663 -4.39 -21.19 4.15
CA ILE A 663 -3.81 -21.33 5.50
C ILE A 663 -3.77 -19.96 6.18
N ASN A 664 -3.91 -19.90 7.50
CA ASN A 664 -3.58 -18.69 8.26
C ASN A 664 -2.10 -18.73 8.68
N ALA A 665 -1.22 -18.29 7.77
CA ALA A 665 0.23 -18.38 7.97
C ALA A 665 0.72 -17.43 9.07
N ASN A 666 0.05 -16.29 9.30
CA ASN A 666 0.40 -15.35 10.36
C ASN A 666 0.17 -15.96 11.75
N ALA A 667 -1.01 -16.52 11.99
CA ALA A 667 -1.32 -17.18 13.27
C ALA A 667 -0.36 -18.35 13.53
N LEU A 668 -0.02 -19.11 12.48
CA LEU A 668 0.94 -20.21 12.58
C LEU A 668 2.36 -19.71 12.93
N ALA A 669 2.83 -18.64 12.26
CA ALA A 669 4.13 -18.03 12.51
C ALA A 669 4.25 -17.47 13.94
N GLU A 670 3.22 -16.76 14.42
CA GLU A 670 3.20 -16.23 15.79
C GLU A 670 3.24 -17.32 16.85
N ARG A 671 2.54 -18.44 16.61
CA ARG A 671 2.47 -19.54 17.56
C ARG A 671 3.74 -20.38 17.58
N LEU A 672 4.26 -20.75 16.41
CA LEU A 672 5.39 -21.68 16.29
C LEU A 672 6.74 -20.98 16.41
N LEU A 673 6.85 -19.73 15.93
CA LEU A 673 8.12 -19.02 15.83
C LEU A 673 8.16 -17.72 16.65
N GLY A 674 7.03 -17.30 17.22
CA GLY A 674 6.92 -16.12 18.07
C GLY A 674 6.82 -14.78 17.32
N ASP A 675 6.82 -14.79 15.99
CA ASP A 675 6.79 -13.57 15.16
C ASP A 675 6.11 -13.83 13.80
N ALA A 676 5.12 -13.01 13.45
CA ALA A 676 4.41 -13.06 12.18
C ALA A 676 5.30 -12.80 10.95
N VAL A 677 6.50 -12.24 11.12
CA VAL A 677 7.44 -11.96 10.01
C VAL A 677 7.79 -13.19 9.17
N TYR A 678 7.69 -14.39 9.75
CA TYR A 678 7.98 -15.67 9.07
C TYR A 678 6.80 -16.19 8.22
N ALA A 679 5.63 -15.55 8.26
CA ALA A 679 4.41 -16.01 7.58
C ALA A 679 4.61 -16.21 6.07
N ASN A 680 5.34 -15.31 5.40
CA ASN A 680 5.57 -15.43 3.96
C ASN A 680 6.49 -16.60 3.58
N ILE A 681 7.41 -16.99 4.48
CA ILE A 681 8.26 -18.17 4.29
C ILE A 681 7.48 -19.46 4.56
N ILE A 682 6.56 -19.45 5.55
CA ILE A 682 5.57 -20.53 5.73
C ILE A 682 4.71 -20.66 4.46
N MET A 683 4.22 -19.55 3.89
CA MET A 683 3.46 -19.57 2.63
C MET A 683 4.26 -20.16 1.48
N LEU A 684 5.55 -19.82 1.37
CA LEU A 684 6.45 -20.40 0.37
C LEU A 684 6.60 -21.93 0.55
N GLY A 685 6.78 -22.40 1.78
CA GLY A 685 6.84 -23.84 2.07
C GLY A 685 5.53 -24.58 1.75
N PHE A 686 4.39 -23.98 2.10
CA PHE A 686 3.06 -24.51 1.80
C PHE A 686 2.81 -24.60 0.29
N ALA A 687 3.15 -23.54 -0.45
CA ALA A 687 3.02 -23.51 -1.90
C ALA A 687 3.97 -24.51 -2.58
N TRP A 688 5.22 -24.60 -2.12
CA TRP A 688 6.20 -25.54 -2.64
C TRP A 688 5.73 -26.98 -2.46
N GLN A 689 5.27 -27.36 -1.26
CA GLN A 689 4.80 -28.71 -0.97
C GLN A 689 3.54 -29.09 -1.77
N ARG A 690 2.75 -28.10 -2.20
CA ARG A 690 1.64 -28.29 -3.13
C ARG A 690 2.09 -28.33 -4.59
N GLY A 691 3.37 -28.16 -4.91
CA GLY A 691 3.92 -28.19 -6.27
C GLY A 691 3.64 -26.94 -7.10
N LEU A 692 3.53 -25.76 -6.48
CA LEU A 692 3.34 -24.48 -7.19
C LEU A 692 4.66 -23.81 -7.61
N VAL A 693 5.79 -24.28 -7.09
CA VAL A 693 7.10 -23.65 -7.31
C VAL A 693 8.03 -24.67 -7.97
N PRO A 694 8.36 -24.51 -9.26
CA PRO A 694 9.09 -25.54 -10.04
C PRO A 694 10.61 -25.43 -9.87
N VAL A 695 11.08 -25.58 -8.63
CA VAL A 695 12.50 -25.68 -8.27
C VAL A 695 12.67 -26.75 -7.20
N SER A 696 13.84 -27.35 -7.08
CA SER A 696 14.08 -28.40 -6.08
C SER A 696 14.10 -27.85 -4.65
N LEU A 697 13.83 -28.75 -3.70
CA LEU A 697 13.97 -28.48 -2.27
C LEU A 697 15.38 -28.01 -1.93
N SER A 698 16.39 -28.67 -2.50
CA SER A 698 17.80 -28.38 -2.23
C SER A 698 18.20 -26.98 -2.65
N ALA A 699 17.76 -26.53 -3.83
CA ALA A 699 18.03 -25.19 -4.34
C ALA A 699 17.34 -24.11 -3.50
N LEU A 700 16.11 -24.33 -3.04
CA LEU A 700 15.41 -23.40 -2.15
C LEU A 700 16.08 -23.29 -0.78
N LEU A 701 16.45 -24.41 -0.17
CA LEU A 701 17.17 -24.39 1.10
C LEU A 701 18.52 -23.68 0.96
N ARG A 702 19.24 -23.90 -0.16
CA ARG A 702 20.47 -23.19 -0.46
C ARG A 702 20.26 -21.69 -0.70
N ALA A 703 19.18 -21.31 -1.38
CA ALA A 703 18.82 -19.90 -1.55
C ALA A 703 18.54 -19.21 -0.20
N ILE A 704 17.90 -19.90 0.75
CA ILE A 704 17.68 -19.39 2.12
C ILE A 704 19.03 -19.16 2.84
N GLU A 705 19.99 -20.07 2.68
CA GLU A 705 21.33 -19.92 3.24
C GLU A 705 22.08 -18.72 2.64
N LEU A 706 22.06 -18.60 1.30
CA LEU A 706 22.72 -17.51 0.58
C LEU A 706 22.11 -16.13 0.89
N ASN A 707 20.82 -16.08 1.21
CA ASN A 707 20.17 -14.86 1.67
C ASN A 707 20.74 -14.35 3.02
N GLY A 708 21.36 -15.22 3.83
CA GLY A 708 22.19 -14.83 4.98
C GLY A 708 21.46 -14.26 6.20
N VAL A 709 20.12 -14.20 6.20
CA VAL A 709 19.31 -13.62 7.29
C VAL A 709 18.54 -14.71 8.03
N ALA A 710 18.79 -14.84 9.33
CA ALA A 710 18.05 -15.75 10.24
C ALA A 710 17.86 -17.17 9.65
N ILE A 711 18.93 -17.72 9.06
CA ILE A 711 18.91 -18.91 8.19
C ILE A 711 18.10 -20.06 8.81
N GLU A 712 18.47 -20.49 10.02
CA GLU A 712 17.82 -21.64 10.68
C GLU A 712 16.33 -21.39 10.95
N ARG A 713 15.94 -20.17 11.35
CA ARG A 713 14.53 -19.82 11.57
C ARG A 713 13.73 -19.80 10.27
N ASN A 714 14.33 -19.34 9.17
CA ASN A 714 13.67 -19.36 7.87
C ASN A 714 13.55 -20.78 7.30
N LYS A 715 14.55 -21.65 7.51
CA LYS A 715 14.44 -23.08 7.19
C LYS A 715 13.30 -23.74 7.97
N GLN A 716 13.21 -23.49 9.28
CA GLN A 716 12.11 -23.97 10.11
C GLN A 716 10.75 -23.45 9.64
N ALA A 717 10.63 -22.16 9.32
CA ALA A 717 9.40 -21.57 8.78
C ALA A 717 8.97 -22.25 7.47
N PHE A 718 9.90 -22.47 6.56
CA PHE A 718 9.63 -23.16 5.30
C PHE A 718 9.16 -24.60 5.55
N SER A 719 9.82 -25.33 6.44
CA SER A 719 9.43 -26.67 6.89
C SER A 719 8.01 -26.71 7.48
N TRP A 720 7.63 -25.74 8.30
CA TRP A 720 6.27 -25.65 8.83
C TRP A 720 5.21 -25.44 7.75
N GLY A 721 5.53 -24.64 6.73
CA GLY A 721 4.70 -24.51 5.55
C GLY A 721 4.47 -25.85 4.85
N ARG A 722 5.53 -26.64 4.68
CA ARG A 722 5.44 -27.98 4.07
C ARG A 722 4.56 -28.91 4.90
N ILE A 723 4.76 -28.96 6.22
CA ILE A 723 3.92 -29.77 7.13
C ILE A 723 2.45 -29.33 7.02
N ALA A 724 2.17 -28.02 6.99
CA ALA A 724 0.81 -27.53 6.88
C ALA A 724 0.08 -27.96 5.60
N ALA A 725 0.82 -28.20 4.52
CA ALA A 725 0.25 -28.67 3.25
C ALA A 725 0.03 -30.19 3.23
N ALA A 726 0.95 -30.97 3.79
CA ALA A 726 0.96 -32.43 3.70
C ALA A 726 0.28 -33.13 4.89
N ASP A 727 0.36 -32.55 6.08
CA ASP A 727 -0.15 -33.11 7.35
C ASP A 727 -0.68 -32.00 8.28
N PRO A 728 -1.79 -31.34 7.91
CA PRO A 728 -2.36 -30.25 8.70
C PRO A 728 -2.82 -30.70 10.10
N GLY A 729 -3.16 -31.98 10.28
CA GLY A 729 -3.63 -32.52 11.57
C GLY A 729 -2.53 -32.54 12.65
N SER A 730 -1.27 -32.55 12.25
CA SER A 730 -0.12 -32.50 13.16
C SER A 730 0.19 -31.13 13.74
N LEU A 731 -0.37 -30.07 13.15
CA LEU A 731 -0.13 -28.71 13.59
C LEU A 731 -0.93 -28.43 14.86
N PRO A 732 -0.40 -27.58 15.75
CA PRO A 732 -1.14 -27.19 16.93
C PRO A 732 -2.42 -26.48 16.49
N LYS A 733 -3.58 -26.97 16.96
CA LYS A 733 -4.91 -26.45 16.61
C LYS A 733 -4.94 -24.93 16.78
N VAL A 734 -4.82 -24.18 15.70
CA VAL A 734 -5.03 -22.72 15.70
C VAL A 734 -6.41 -22.51 16.31
N GLU A 735 -6.54 -21.63 17.31
CA GLU A 735 -7.85 -21.32 17.87
C GLU A 735 -8.73 -20.87 16.69
N GLU A 736 -9.70 -21.72 16.34
CA GLU A 736 -10.75 -21.35 15.42
C GLU A 736 -11.41 -20.09 15.99
N SER A 737 -11.86 -19.19 15.11
CA SER A 737 -12.75 -18.10 15.50
C SER A 737 -13.77 -18.65 16.49
N PRO A 738 -13.98 -18.02 17.66
CA PRO A 738 -14.84 -18.57 18.70
C PRO A 738 -16.16 -18.99 18.06
N LYS A 739 -16.56 -20.25 18.26
CA LYS A 739 -17.81 -20.80 17.71
C LYS A 739 -18.91 -19.78 17.92
N ALA A 740 -19.76 -19.58 16.90
CA ALA A 740 -20.88 -18.67 16.99
C ALA A 740 -21.66 -18.99 18.27
N GLU A 741 -21.60 -18.05 19.21
CA GLU A 741 -22.20 -18.19 20.51
C GLU A 741 -23.71 -18.25 20.35
N THR A 742 -24.38 -19.13 21.11
CA THR A 742 -25.84 -19.15 21.12
C THR A 742 -26.39 -17.89 21.76
N LEU A 743 -27.62 -17.50 21.41
CA LEU A 743 -28.24 -16.31 22.02
C LEU A 743 -28.31 -16.40 23.55
N ASP A 744 -28.54 -17.58 24.11
CA ASP A 744 -28.58 -17.79 25.56
C ASP A 744 -27.22 -17.55 26.22
N GLN A 745 -26.16 -18.13 25.66
CA GLN A 745 -24.78 -17.90 26.13
C GLN A 745 -24.43 -16.39 26.07
N LEU A 746 -24.87 -15.71 25.01
CA LEU A 746 -24.66 -14.28 24.79
C LEU A 746 -25.32 -13.43 25.89
N ILE A 747 -26.55 -13.78 26.26
CA ILE A 747 -27.33 -13.14 27.31
C ILE A 747 -26.72 -13.43 28.69
N ASP A 748 -26.38 -14.69 28.98
CA ASP A 748 -25.84 -15.09 30.27
C ASP A 748 -24.49 -14.45 30.55
N ARG A 749 -23.56 -14.44 29.59
CA ARG A 749 -22.27 -13.75 29.76
C ARG A 749 -22.45 -12.27 30.11
N ARG A 750 -23.43 -11.60 29.50
CA ARG A 750 -23.73 -10.18 29.75
C ARG A 750 -24.37 -9.97 31.12
N ALA A 751 -25.28 -10.86 31.52
CA ALA A 751 -25.88 -10.82 32.85
C ALA A 751 -24.83 -11.05 33.93
N ASP A 752 -23.95 -12.05 33.78
CA ASP A 752 -22.85 -12.32 34.71
C ASP A 752 -21.88 -11.13 34.82
N PHE A 753 -21.61 -10.49 33.67
CA PHE A 753 -20.82 -9.26 33.65
C PHE A 753 -21.53 -8.13 34.41
N LEU A 754 -22.85 -7.96 34.25
CA LEU A 754 -23.63 -6.94 34.94
C LEU A 754 -23.75 -7.20 36.45
N THR A 755 -23.82 -8.47 36.88
CA THR A 755 -23.72 -8.85 38.30
C THR A 755 -22.38 -8.41 38.88
N ALA A 756 -21.28 -8.70 38.19
CA ALA A 756 -19.96 -8.27 38.62
C ALA A 756 -19.80 -6.74 38.59
N TYR A 757 -20.39 -6.08 37.58
CA TYR A 757 -20.40 -4.62 37.41
C TYR A 757 -21.10 -3.90 38.55
N GLN A 758 -22.32 -4.34 38.91
CA GLN A 758 -23.12 -3.75 39.99
C GLN A 758 -23.54 -4.82 40.99
N ASN A 759 -24.64 -5.55 40.73
CA ASN A 759 -25.22 -6.60 41.57
C ASN A 759 -26.26 -7.44 40.79
N ASP A 760 -26.81 -8.47 41.42
CA ASP A 760 -27.78 -9.38 40.80
C ASP A 760 -29.09 -8.71 40.39
N ALA A 761 -29.57 -7.72 41.15
CA ALA A 761 -30.78 -6.96 40.79
C ALA A 761 -30.60 -6.20 39.47
N TYR A 762 -29.40 -5.65 39.22
CA TYR A 762 -29.08 -4.96 37.98
C TYR A 762 -29.02 -5.91 36.77
N ALA A 763 -28.46 -7.10 36.95
CA ALA A 763 -28.47 -8.16 35.93
C ALA A 763 -29.89 -8.70 35.68
N ALA A 764 -30.72 -8.81 36.71
CA ALA A 764 -32.12 -9.21 36.59
C ALA A 764 -32.95 -8.22 35.77
N ARG A 765 -32.73 -6.90 35.95
CA ARG A 765 -33.35 -5.86 35.09
C ARG A 765 -33.02 -6.07 33.62
N TYR A 766 -31.74 -6.31 33.31
CA TYR A 766 -31.30 -6.60 31.94
C TYR A 766 -32.01 -7.84 31.37
N ARG A 767 -32.01 -8.96 32.12
CA ARG A 767 -32.68 -10.19 31.70
C ARG A 767 -34.18 -9.96 31.46
N ALA A 768 -34.88 -9.26 32.36
CA ALA A 768 -36.31 -9.00 32.24
C ALA A 768 -36.66 -8.24 30.94
N ILE A 769 -35.88 -7.22 30.58
CA ILE A 769 -36.10 -6.45 29.34
C ILE A 769 -35.84 -7.32 28.11
N VAL A 770 -34.74 -8.09 28.10
CA VAL A 770 -34.39 -8.96 26.98
C VAL A 770 -35.42 -10.07 26.78
N THR A 771 -35.90 -10.69 27.87
CA THR A 771 -36.97 -11.71 27.83
C THR A 771 -38.26 -11.13 27.26
N LYS A 772 -38.68 -9.93 27.69
CA LYS A 772 -39.87 -9.26 27.14
C LYS A 772 -39.81 -9.12 25.61
N ILE A 773 -38.64 -8.77 25.08
CA ILE A 773 -38.46 -8.63 23.62
C ILE A 773 -38.46 -9.99 22.95
N ARG A 774 -37.79 -10.99 23.54
CA ARG A 774 -37.76 -12.36 23.02
C ARG A 774 -39.15 -12.96 22.91
N ASP A 775 -39.98 -12.78 23.93
CA ASP A 775 -41.35 -13.29 23.95
C ASP A 775 -42.23 -12.59 22.90
N THR A 776 -42.03 -11.29 22.68
CA THR A 776 -42.77 -10.53 21.66
C THR A 776 -42.28 -10.87 20.24
N GLU A 777 -40.97 -11.06 20.05
CA GLU A 777 -40.35 -11.41 18.76
C GLU A 777 -40.61 -12.87 18.35
N ALA A 778 -40.86 -13.77 19.32
CA ALA A 778 -41.13 -15.18 19.06
C ALA A 778 -42.29 -15.39 18.06
N ALA A 779 -43.30 -14.50 18.08
CA ALA A 779 -44.41 -14.51 17.13
C ALA A 779 -43.98 -14.34 15.65
N LEU A 780 -42.78 -13.80 15.40
CA LEU A 780 -42.22 -13.54 14.07
C LEU A 780 -41.17 -14.59 13.63
N ASN A 781 -40.93 -15.65 14.42
CA ASN A 781 -39.89 -16.66 14.18
C ASN A 781 -38.49 -16.05 13.93
N SER A 782 -38.16 -14.97 14.64
CA SER A 782 -36.85 -14.31 14.57
C SER A 782 -36.23 -14.12 15.96
N THR A 783 -34.92 -13.91 15.98
CA THR A 783 -34.13 -13.58 17.18
C THR A 783 -33.26 -12.34 16.98
N ALA A 784 -33.37 -11.70 15.82
CA ALA A 784 -32.46 -10.65 15.38
C ALA A 784 -32.62 -9.36 16.20
N LEU A 785 -33.85 -9.02 16.61
CA LEU A 785 -34.16 -7.88 17.46
C LEU A 785 -33.73 -8.16 18.90
N THR A 786 -34.00 -9.35 19.42
CA THR A 786 -33.55 -9.78 20.75
C THR A 786 -32.03 -9.70 20.86
N GLU A 787 -31.29 -10.21 19.87
CA GLU A 787 -29.83 -10.12 19.86
C GLU A 787 -29.34 -8.66 19.79
N ALA A 788 -29.95 -7.84 18.93
CA ALA A 788 -29.63 -6.42 18.81
C ALA A 788 -29.79 -5.69 20.15
N VAL A 789 -30.93 -5.88 20.81
CA VAL A 789 -31.23 -5.22 22.08
C VAL A 789 -30.36 -5.77 23.20
N ALA A 790 -30.15 -7.08 23.29
CA ALA A 790 -29.25 -7.69 24.28
C ALA A 790 -27.85 -7.04 24.22
N ARG A 791 -27.32 -6.81 23.02
CA ARG A 791 -26.02 -6.15 22.84
C ARG A 791 -26.06 -4.66 23.21
N ALA A 792 -27.03 -3.91 22.69
CA ALA A 792 -27.14 -2.46 22.88
C ALA A 792 -27.48 -2.08 24.33
N LEU A 793 -28.45 -2.75 24.95
CA LEU A 793 -28.84 -2.51 26.34
C LEU A 793 -27.69 -2.80 27.29
N PHE A 794 -26.99 -3.94 27.11
CA PHE A 794 -25.81 -4.26 27.91
C PHE A 794 -24.74 -3.16 27.82
N LYS A 795 -24.45 -2.67 26.60
CA LYS A 795 -23.47 -1.60 26.39
C LYS A 795 -23.85 -0.32 27.13
N LEU A 796 -25.12 0.06 27.12
CA LEU A 796 -25.60 1.25 27.83
C LEU A 796 -25.61 1.05 29.35
N MET A 797 -25.96 -0.16 29.83
CA MET A 797 -25.99 -0.48 31.25
C MET A 797 -24.60 -0.66 31.88
N ALA A 798 -23.62 -1.15 31.11
CA ALA A 798 -22.22 -1.33 31.50
C ALA A 798 -21.35 -0.17 31.00
N TYR A 799 -21.80 1.07 31.22
CA TYR A 799 -21.01 2.25 30.89
C TYR A 799 -19.74 2.30 31.75
N LYS A 800 -18.65 2.81 31.16
CA LYS A 800 -17.31 2.73 31.75
C LYS A 800 -16.99 3.97 32.57
N ASP A 801 -17.61 4.03 33.74
CA ASP A 801 -17.32 5.03 34.74
C ASP A 801 -15.99 4.77 35.47
N GLU A 802 -15.64 5.65 36.40
CA GLU A 802 -14.41 5.61 37.17
C GLU A 802 -14.25 4.29 37.94
N TYR A 803 -15.34 3.79 38.53
CA TYR A 803 -15.38 2.52 39.25
C TYR A 803 -15.11 1.33 38.31
N GLU A 804 -15.75 1.32 37.13
CA GLU A 804 -15.62 0.24 36.17
C GLU A 804 -14.25 0.25 35.48
N VAL A 805 -13.75 1.41 35.06
CA VAL A 805 -12.40 1.53 34.49
C VAL A 805 -11.36 1.03 35.48
N ALA A 806 -11.50 1.37 36.76
CA ALA A 806 -10.63 0.86 37.82
C ALA A 806 -10.73 -0.66 37.97
N ARG A 807 -11.95 -1.22 37.98
CA ARG A 807 -12.20 -2.66 38.06
C ARG A 807 -11.62 -3.44 36.87
N LEU A 808 -11.75 -2.91 35.66
CA LEU A 808 -11.26 -3.53 34.43
C LEU A 808 -9.73 -3.51 34.32
N HIS A 809 -9.08 -2.46 34.83
CA HIS A 809 -7.61 -2.43 34.90
C HIS A 809 -7.06 -3.33 36.01
N MET A 810 -7.71 -3.37 37.18
CA MET A 810 -7.13 -3.98 38.39
C MET A 810 -7.60 -5.42 38.66
N GLN A 811 -8.83 -5.79 38.33
CA GLN A 811 -9.46 -7.05 38.82
C GLN A 811 -9.78 -8.07 37.72
N LYS A 812 -9.64 -7.73 36.43
CA LYS A 812 -10.00 -8.62 35.30
C LYS A 812 -8.77 -9.25 34.59
N GLY A 813 -7.65 -9.40 35.29
CA GLY A 813 -6.47 -10.12 34.77
C GLY A 813 -5.63 -9.35 33.75
N PHE A 814 -5.90 -8.06 33.52
CA PHE A 814 -5.11 -7.22 32.60
C PHE A 814 -3.63 -7.13 33.01
N LEU A 815 -3.34 -7.01 34.31
CA LEU A 815 -1.96 -7.02 34.81
C LEU A 815 -1.26 -8.38 34.54
N ASP A 816 -2.00 -9.48 34.58
CA ASP A 816 -1.46 -10.81 34.27
C ASP A 816 -1.21 -10.97 32.76
N GLU A 817 -2.06 -10.37 31.92
CA GLU A 817 -1.82 -10.28 30.47
C GLU A 817 -0.50 -9.55 30.17
N LEU A 818 -0.24 -8.41 30.83
CA LEU A 818 1.03 -7.69 30.68
C LEU A 818 2.22 -8.52 31.15
N LYS A 819 2.11 -9.27 32.26
CA LYS A 819 3.17 -10.18 32.73
C LYS A 819 3.42 -11.35 31.77
N ARG A 820 2.41 -11.80 31.03
CA ARG A 820 2.57 -12.82 29.97
C ARG A 820 3.28 -12.26 28.73
N GLU A 821 3.10 -10.98 28.41
CA GLU A 821 3.70 -10.37 27.22
C GLU A 821 5.12 -9.82 27.47
N PHE A 822 5.40 -9.31 28.67
CA PHE A 822 6.68 -8.66 29.01
C PHE A 822 7.44 -9.41 30.12
N LYS A 823 8.77 -9.38 30.04
CA LYS A 823 9.66 -9.88 31.10
C LYS A 823 9.50 -9.01 32.35
N ASP A 824 9.73 -9.57 33.53
CA ASP A 824 9.60 -8.86 34.79
C ASP A 824 10.55 -7.64 34.88
N GLY A 825 10.21 -6.67 35.73
CA GLY A 825 10.98 -5.43 35.92
C GLY A 825 10.49 -4.21 35.14
N PHE A 826 9.29 -4.26 34.55
CA PHE A 826 8.66 -3.08 33.92
C PHE A 826 7.81 -2.28 34.91
N THR A 827 7.60 -1.00 34.59
CA THR A 827 6.62 -0.14 35.28
C THR A 827 5.48 0.26 34.34
N ILE A 828 4.30 0.52 34.89
CA ILE A 828 3.11 0.88 34.12
C ILE A 828 2.77 2.35 34.38
N GLN A 829 2.57 3.08 33.30
CA GLN A 829 2.01 4.43 33.31
C GLN A 829 0.60 4.42 32.71
N TYR A 830 -0.34 5.09 33.37
CA TYR A 830 -1.73 5.22 32.97
C TYR A 830 -1.99 6.59 32.36
N HIS A 831 -2.78 6.63 31.28
CA HIS A 831 -3.11 7.87 30.56
C HIS A 831 -4.56 8.24 30.80
N LEU A 832 -4.82 9.14 31.75
CA LEU A 832 -6.18 9.46 32.23
C LEU A 832 -6.45 10.97 32.16
N ALA A 833 -7.72 11.36 32.04
CA ALA A 833 -8.17 12.74 32.16
C ALA A 833 -9.29 12.83 33.21
N PRO A 834 -8.96 12.83 34.52
CA PRO A 834 -9.98 12.83 35.56
C PRO A 834 -10.77 14.15 35.57
N PRO A 835 -12.13 14.14 35.56
CA PRO A 835 -12.94 15.36 35.43
C PRO A 835 -12.71 16.42 36.53
N PHE A 836 -12.31 15.98 37.72
CA PHE A 836 -12.08 16.84 38.89
C PHE A 836 -10.68 17.46 38.96
N LEU A 837 -9.78 17.07 38.04
CA LEU A 837 -8.42 17.61 37.95
C LEU A 837 -8.35 18.53 36.72
N PRO A 838 -8.08 19.84 36.89
CA PRO A 838 -7.85 20.74 35.77
C PRO A 838 -6.77 20.18 34.83
N SER A 839 -7.04 20.24 33.53
CA SER A 839 -6.10 19.87 32.49
C SER A 839 -6.07 20.95 31.42
N GLU A 840 -4.91 21.15 30.82
CA GLU A 840 -4.76 21.95 29.60
C GLU A 840 -5.67 21.41 28.50
N ARG A 841 -6.06 22.28 27.56
CA ARG A 841 -6.85 21.89 26.40
C ARG A 841 -5.96 21.75 25.17
N ASP A 842 -6.31 20.83 24.28
CA ASP A 842 -5.72 20.78 22.93
C ASP A 842 -6.28 21.90 22.04
N ALA A 843 -5.74 22.05 20.83
CA ALA A 843 -6.19 23.07 19.86
C ALA A 843 -7.68 22.95 19.47
N ARG A 844 -8.34 21.83 19.78
CA ARG A 844 -9.77 21.59 19.54
C ARG A 844 -10.62 21.83 20.80
N GLY A 845 -10.01 22.31 21.89
CA GLY A 845 -10.68 22.55 23.17
C GLY A 845 -10.88 21.28 24.02
N ARG A 846 -10.32 20.13 23.65
CA ARG A 846 -10.46 18.87 24.40
C ARG A 846 -9.47 18.83 25.57
N PRO A 847 -9.85 18.32 26.76
CA PRO A 847 -8.89 18.15 27.85
C PRO A 847 -7.74 17.20 27.45
N ARG A 848 -6.49 17.60 27.72
CA ARG A 848 -5.32 16.74 27.53
C ARG A 848 -5.30 15.63 28.59
N LYS A 849 -4.87 14.43 28.21
CA LYS A 849 -4.65 13.34 29.17
C LYS A 849 -3.36 13.59 29.95
N ARG A 850 -3.37 13.20 31.22
CA ARG A 850 -2.22 13.25 32.12
C ARG A 850 -1.67 11.84 32.34
N VAL A 851 -0.36 11.77 32.50
CA VAL A 851 0.35 10.53 32.80
C VAL A 851 0.39 10.31 34.30
N PHE A 852 -0.11 9.17 34.76
CA PHE A 852 -0.06 8.74 36.15
C PHE A 852 0.87 7.53 36.26
N GLY A 853 1.82 7.57 37.19
CA GLY A 853 2.73 6.45 37.44
C GLY A 853 2.03 5.26 38.11
N GLN A 854 2.80 4.21 38.38
CA GLN A 854 2.29 2.96 38.94
C GLN A 854 1.59 3.12 40.30
N TRP A 855 1.89 4.19 41.05
CA TRP A 855 1.24 4.51 42.33
C TRP A 855 -0.29 4.61 42.24
N ILE A 856 -0.85 4.96 41.07
CA ILE A 856 -2.30 5.10 40.87
C ILE A 856 -3.05 3.76 40.99
N GLN A 857 -2.35 2.62 40.88
CA GLN A 857 -2.95 1.29 41.01
C GLN A 857 -3.60 1.07 42.38
N MET A 858 -3.02 1.63 43.45
CA MET A 858 -3.58 1.51 44.80
C MET A 858 -4.93 2.23 44.92
N PRO A 859 -5.04 3.54 44.59
CA PRO A 859 -6.34 4.21 44.49
C PRO A 859 -7.34 3.50 43.58
N LEU A 860 -6.93 3.02 42.39
CA LEU A 860 -7.82 2.30 41.48
C LEU A 860 -8.31 0.97 42.09
N THR A 861 -7.46 0.25 42.83
CA THR A 861 -7.86 -1.00 43.49
C THR A 861 -8.91 -0.76 44.56
N ILE A 862 -8.76 0.32 45.35
CA ILE A 862 -9.75 0.74 46.35
C ILE A 862 -11.05 1.13 45.63
N LEU A 863 -10.94 2.00 44.61
CA LEU A 863 -12.08 2.50 43.84
C LEU A 863 -12.88 1.36 43.21
N ALA A 864 -12.21 0.33 42.68
CA ALA A 864 -12.86 -0.85 42.10
C ALA A 864 -13.73 -1.64 43.10
N ARG A 865 -13.49 -1.52 44.42
CA ARG A 865 -14.31 -2.14 45.48
C ARG A 865 -15.49 -1.27 45.91
N LEU A 866 -15.46 0.03 45.60
CA LEU A 866 -16.49 1.01 45.96
C LEU A 866 -17.65 1.09 44.95
N LYS A 867 -17.82 0.08 44.09
CA LYS A 867 -18.92 0.01 43.10
C LYS A 867 -20.31 0.18 43.70
N GLY A 868 -20.51 -0.15 44.99
CA GLY A 868 -21.77 0.02 45.70
C GLY A 868 -22.19 1.49 45.89
N LEU A 869 -21.25 2.44 45.78
CA LEU A 869 -21.55 3.87 45.82
C LEU A 869 -22.22 4.34 44.52
N ARG A 870 -22.00 3.67 43.38
CA ARG A 870 -22.49 4.08 42.07
C ARG A 870 -24.00 4.32 42.09
N GLY A 871 -24.42 5.51 41.67
CA GLY A 871 -25.83 5.89 41.60
C GLY A 871 -26.49 6.20 42.95
N THR A 872 -25.75 6.16 44.06
CA THR A 872 -26.22 6.63 45.38
C THR A 872 -25.92 8.13 45.55
N PRO A 873 -26.53 8.82 46.54
CA PRO A 873 -26.17 10.21 46.84
C PRO A 873 -24.68 10.41 47.22
N PHE A 874 -24.00 9.34 47.63
CA PHE A 874 -22.58 9.32 47.99
C PHE A 874 -21.64 9.03 46.80
N ASP A 875 -22.16 9.07 45.56
CA ASP A 875 -21.38 8.96 44.33
C ASP A 875 -20.86 10.35 43.88
N PRO A 876 -19.61 10.74 44.18
CA PRO A 876 -19.10 12.05 43.79
C PRO A 876 -19.00 12.20 42.26
N PHE A 877 -18.78 11.11 41.52
CA PHE A 877 -18.66 11.14 40.07
C PHE A 877 -20.02 11.22 39.39
N GLY A 878 -21.04 10.65 40.01
CA GLY A 878 -22.43 10.64 39.55
C GLY A 878 -23.04 12.02 39.34
N TYR A 879 -22.47 13.09 39.90
CA TYR A 879 -22.95 14.46 39.69
C TYR A 879 -22.44 15.11 38.39
N THR A 880 -21.42 14.53 37.75
CA THR A 880 -20.87 15.06 36.48
C THR A 880 -21.87 14.95 35.34
N ALA A 881 -21.77 15.86 34.36
CA ALA A 881 -22.64 15.86 33.18
C ALA A 881 -22.56 14.55 32.39
N GLU A 882 -21.35 13.98 32.25
CA GLU A 882 -21.11 12.72 31.53
C GLU A 882 -21.85 11.53 32.19
N ARG A 883 -21.75 11.39 33.52
CA ARG A 883 -22.43 10.30 34.25
C ARG A 883 -23.95 10.48 34.26
N ARG A 884 -24.46 11.72 34.32
CA ARG A 884 -25.92 11.99 34.18
C ARG A 884 -26.42 11.57 32.81
N ALA A 885 -25.73 11.97 31.73
CA ALA A 885 -26.08 11.62 30.37
C ALA A 885 -26.07 10.10 30.13
N GLU A 886 -25.13 9.36 30.72
CA GLU A 886 -25.09 7.89 30.61
C GLU A 886 -26.28 7.20 31.28
N ARG A 887 -26.73 7.69 32.46
CA ARG A 887 -27.94 7.17 33.10
C ARG A 887 -29.20 7.51 32.31
N GLU A 888 -29.27 8.71 31.77
CA GLU A 888 -30.36 9.14 30.87
C GLU A 888 -30.40 8.31 29.58
N LEU A 889 -29.25 7.87 29.05
CA LEU A 889 -29.20 7.01 27.87
C LEU A 889 -29.86 5.65 28.09
N ILE A 890 -29.73 5.08 29.30
CA ILE A 890 -30.40 3.81 29.64
C ILE A 890 -31.92 4.02 29.59
N ALA A 891 -32.43 5.05 30.26
CA ALA A 891 -33.86 5.37 30.28
C ALA A 891 -34.38 5.73 28.87
N TRP A 892 -33.62 6.49 28.09
CA TRP A 892 -33.94 6.81 26.70
C TRP A 892 -34.05 5.55 25.84
N TYR A 893 -33.12 4.59 26.01
CA TYR A 893 -33.14 3.37 25.23
C TYR A 893 -34.25 2.40 25.67
N GLU A 894 -34.57 2.34 26.95
CA GLU A 894 -35.74 1.60 27.44
C GLU A 894 -37.04 2.17 26.86
N GLY A 895 -37.22 3.50 26.87
CA GLY A 895 -38.36 4.15 26.21
C GLY A 895 -38.37 3.92 24.69
N LEU A 896 -37.20 3.85 24.04
CA LEU A 896 -37.08 3.49 22.63
C LEU A 896 -37.54 2.05 22.38
N ILE A 897 -37.15 1.10 23.24
CA ILE A 897 -37.60 -0.31 23.17
C ILE A 897 -39.12 -0.38 23.24
N GLU A 898 -39.75 0.36 24.15
CA GLU A 898 -41.22 0.38 24.26
C GLU A 898 -41.89 0.93 22.99
N ARG A 899 -41.35 2.02 22.42
CA ARG A 899 -41.82 2.56 21.12
C ARG A 899 -41.65 1.55 19.98
N MET A 900 -40.55 0.79 19.97
CA MET A 900 -40.29 -0.24 18.96
C MET A 900 -41.25 -1.44 19.10
N LEU A 901 -41.49 -1.92 20.33
CA LEU A 901 -42.40 -3.03 20.59
C LEU A 901 -43.85 -2.72 20.17
N GLY A 902 -44.29 -1.47 20.32
CA GLY A 902 -45.61 -1.02 19.83
C GLY A 902 -45.76 -1.05 18.30
N ARG A 903 -44.69 -1.32 17.54
CA ARG A 903 -44.66 -1.32 16.06
C ARG A 903 -44.03 -2.59 15.49
N LEU A 904 -43.87 -3.63 16.32
CA LEU A 904 -43.19 -4.84 15.91
C LEU A 904 -44.09 -5.67 14.99
N ASP A 905 -43.72 -5.74 13.72
CA ASP A 905 -44.29 -6.64 12.73
C ASP A 905 -43.21 -7.14 11.76
N ALA A 906 -43.56 -8.09 10.88
CA ALA A 906 -42.63 -8.68 9.92
C ALA A 906 -42.09 -7.67 8.88
N ALA A 907 -42.85 -6.63 8.54
CA ALA A 907 -42.45 -5.64 7.52
C ALA A 907 -41.42 -4.65 8.07
N HIS A 908 -41.57 -4.25 9.33
CA HIS A 908 -40.71 -3.28 9.99
C HIS A 908 -39.52 -3.90 10.73
N LEU A 909 -39.51 -5.22 10.95
CA LEU A 909 -38.45 -5.93 11.69
C LEU A 909 -37.01 -5.53 11.25
N PRO A 910 -36.65 -5.48 9.95
CA PRO A 910 -35.29 -5.07 9.55
C PRO A 910 -34.92 -3.63 9.99
N ASN A 911 -35.89 -2.71 9.94
CA ASN A 911 -35.68 -1.31 10.34
C ASN A 911 -35.60 -1.19 11.87
N LEU A 912 -36.45 -1.91 12.61
CA LEU A 912 -36.40 -1.95 14.07
C LEU A 912 -35.09 -2.55 14.58
N VAL A 913 -34.58 -3.60 13.92
CA VAL A 913 -33.25 -4.17 14.22
C VAL A 913 -32.15 -3.13 13.99
N ALA A 914 -32.23 -2.33 12.92
CA ALA A 914 -31.26 -1.27 12.67
C ALA A 914 -31.31 -0.17 13.75
N ILE A 915 -32.52 0.24 14.17
CA ILE A 915 -32.72 1.21 15.25
C ILE A 915 -32.19 0.67 16.59
N ALA A 916 -32.53 -0.56 16.95
CA ALA A 916 -32.05 -1.23 18.16
C ALA A 916 -30.51 -1.38 18.17
N LYS A 917 -29.87 -1.53 17.01
CA LYS A 917 -28.40 -1.60 16.90
C LYS A 917 -27.72 -0.23 17.00
N ALA A 918 -28.37 0.87 16.65
CA ALA A 918 -27.76 2.19 16.57
C ALA A 918 -27.00 2.64 17.85
N PRO A 919 -27.46 2.38 19.09
CA PRO A 919 -26.70 2.71 20.30
C PRO A 919 -25.33 2.03 20.40
N MET A 920 -25.09 0.95 19.65
CA MET A 920 -23.77 0.33 19.55
C MET A 920 -22.71 1.29 18.97
N ASP A 921 -23.13 2.35 18.26
CA ASP A 921 -22.25 3.38 17.72
C ASP A 921 -21.90 4.51 18.69
N ILE A 922 -22.55 4.57 19.86
CA ILE A 922 -22.17 5.46 20.98
C ILE A 922 -20.92 4.90 21.64
N ARG A 923 -19.74 5.18 21.06
CA ARG A 923 -18.44 4.67 21.51
C ARG A 923 -17.50 5.84 21.81
N GLY A 924 -16.68 5.69 22.83
CA GLY A 924 -15.66 6.67 23.20
C GLY A 924 -15.81 7.13 24.64
N TYR A 925 -15.13 8.22 24.96
CA TYR A 925 -15.09 8.82 26.30
C TYR A 925 -15.18 10.35 26.17
N GLY A 926 -15.75 11.02 27.17
CA GLY A 926 -15.86 12.48 27.23
C GLY A 926 -16.32 13.09 25.89
N PRO A 927 -15.58 14.07 25.31
CA PRO A 927 -16.00 14.76 24.08
C PRO A 927 -16.26 13.84 22.88
N VAL A 928 -15.54 12.71 22.79
CA VAL A 928 -15.73 11.73 21.71
C VAL A 928 -17.07 11.02 21.85
N LYS A 929 -17.46 10.71 23.10
CA LYS A 929 -18.74 10.08 23.40
C LYS A 929 -19.89 11.06 23.23
N ASP A 930 -19.76 12.29 23.70
CA ASP A 930 -20.80 13.33 23.61
C ASP A 930 -21.20 13.62 22.15
N ALA A 931 -20.20 13.74 21.27
CA ALA A 931 -20.42 13.86 19.84
C ALA A 931 -21.15 12.63 19.26
N ALA A 932 -20.78 11.43 19.70
CA ALA A 932 -21.42 10.19 19.26
C ALA A 932 -22.88 10.07 19.76
N ILE A 933 -23.17 10.48 21.01
CA ILE A 933 -24.54 10.51 21.57
C ILE A 933 -25.42 11.43 20.72
N THR A 934 -24.95 12.65 20.47
CA THR A 934 -25.70 13.65 19.69
C THR A 934 -26.02 13.12 18.29
N LYS A 935 -25.01 12.56 17.61
CA LYS A 935 -25.16 12.00 16.27
C LYS A 935 -26.14 10.81 16.25
N VAL A 936 -25.97 9.85 17.15
CA VAL A 936 -26.77 8.60 17.15
C VAL A 936 -28.22 8.87 17.54
N LYS A 937 -28.48 9.75 18.52
CA LYS A 937 -29.86 10.12 18.88
C LYS A 937 -30.59 10.76 17.70
N ALA A 938 -29.92 11.67 16.96
CA ALA A 938 -30.48 12.28 15.77
C ALA A 938 -30.78 11.25 14.67
N GLU A 939 -29.86 10.31 14.43
CA GLU A 939 -30.07 9.21 13.46
C GLU A 939 -31.24 8.31 13.86
N VAL A 940 -31.36 7.97 15.15
CA VAL A 940 -32.46 7.14 15.66
C VAL A 940 -33.80 7.82 15.49
N GLU A 941 -33.93 9.10 15.85
CA GLU A 941 -35.20 9.82 15.67
C GLU A 941 -35.55 9.98 14.19
N GLN A 942 -34.57 10.20 13.30
CA GLN A 942 -34.81 10.19 11.86
C GLN A 942 -35.36 8.83 11.39
N ARG A 943 -34.72 7.72 11.76
CA ARG A 943 -35.17 6.37 11.38
C ARG A 943 -36.55 6.03 11.95
N LEU A 944 -36.89 6.52 13.14
CA LEU A 944 -38.23 6.36 13.73
C LEU A 944 -39.29 7.19 12.99
N ALA A 945 -38.93 8.39 12.51
CA ALA A 945 -39.82 9.21 11.69
C ALA A 945 -40.11 8.52 10.35
N GLU A 946 -39.09 7.94 9.71
CA GLU A 946 -39.22 7.19 8.44
C GLU A 946 -40.14 5.95 8.54
N LEU A 947 -40.41 5.44 9.76
CA LEU A 947 -41.41 4.38 9.99
C LEU A 947 -42.87 4.87 9.87
N HIS A 948 -43.12 6.19 9.80
CA HIS A 948 -44.47 6.76 9.71
C HIS A 948 -44.92 7.08 8.27
N GLU A 949 -44.00 7.16 7.32
CA GLU A 949 -44.37 7.42 5.93
C GLU A 949 -44.78 6.10 5.25
N PRO A 950 -45.97 6.02 4.62
CA PRO A 950 -46.32 4.86 3.82
C PRO A 950 -45.32 4.77 2.66
N SER A 951 -44.53 3.69 2.66
CA SER A 951 -43.57 3.38 1.58
C SER A 951 -44.25 3.54 0.22
N PRO A 952 -43.82 4.47 -0.65
CA PRO A 952 -44.19 4.39 -2.05
C PRO A 952 -43.58 3.09 -2.59
N ALA A 953 -44.40 2.29 -3.27
CA ALA A 953 -43.98 1.05 -3.89
C ALA A 953 -42.68 1.27 -4.70
N LYS A 954 -41.68 0.42 -4.43
CA LYS A 954 -40.41 0.37 -5.17
C LYS A 954 -40.68 0.11 -6.66
N VAL A 955 -40.78 1.16 -7.47
CA VAL A 955 -40.39 1.09 -8.89
C VAL A 955 -38.88 1.32 -8.92
N ARG A 956 -38.13 0.20 -8.91
CA ARG A 956 -36.68 0.21 -9.04
C ARG A 956 -36.32 0.37 -10.53
N ALA A 957 -36.42 1.58 -11.06
CA ALA A 957 -35.75 1.93 -12.31
C ALA A 957 -34.33 2.42 -11.97
N TYR A 958 -33.34 1.68 -12.47
CA TYR A 958 -31.93 2.08 -12.43
C TYR A 958 -31.74 3.38 -13.22
N GLY A 959 -31.63 4.51 -12.51
CA GLY A 959 -31.26 5.81 -13.06
C GLY A 959 -29.90 6.25 -12.54
N ARG A 960 -28.85 6.05 -13.35
CA ARG A 960 -27.54 6.69 -13.20
C ARG A 960 -27.72 8.21 -13.09
N ARG A 961 -27.25 8.83 -12.00
CA ARG A 961 -26.76 10.21 -12.06
C ARG A 961 -25.24 10.18 -12.09
N GLY A 962 -24.70 10.29 -13.30
CA GLY A 962 -23.33 10.76 -13.49
C GLY A 962 -23.33 12.26 -13.26
N ASN A 963 -22.49 12.73 -12.35
CA ASN A 963 -22.07 14.13 -12.38
C ASN A 963 -21.12 14.30 -13.57
N ARG A 964 -21.59 15.01 -14.57
CA ARG A 964 -20.76 15.68 -15.57
C ARG A 964 -20.03 16.81 -14.85
N HIS A 965 -18.70 16.76 -14.86
CA HIS A 965 -17.88 17.96 -14.87
C HIS A 965 -17.45 18.17 -16.31
N ASP A 966 -18.20 19.02 -17.01
CA ASP A 966 -17.68 19.84 -18.10
C ASP A 966 -17.46 21.24 -17.50
N ALA A 967 -16.34 21.86 -17.85
CA ALA A 967 -15.70 23.10 -17.36
C ALA A 967 -14.61 22.90 -16.30
#